data_AF-A0AA88WY21-F1
#
_entry.id   AF-A0AA88WY21-F1
#
_cell.length_a   1.000
_cell.length_b   1.000
_cell.length_c   1.000
_cell.angle_alpha   90.00
_cell.angle_beta   90.00
_cell.angle_gamma   90.00
#
_symmetry.space_group_name_H-M   'P 1'
#
loop_
_entity.id
_entity.type
_entity.pdbx_description
1 polymer ?
#
loop_
_entity_poly.entity_id
_entity_poly.type
_entity_poly.pdbx_seq_one_letter_code
_entity_poly.pdbx_strand_id
1 'polypeptide(L)'
;MASAAIFSSLRRRRSPSLEAFLAPVDLSDVALLETLSVVAGELVSSFSGRTMPFHRKNLRSLVRKIEVIFVLLEYLKDNGSKLPSTAILCCKELYLLLCRCKILLDYCSQSSKLWLLLQNHSISGHFHDLNQEISTLLDVLPVRELGFSDDVREQVELLRKQSRRAKVFIDGDDEALRLRFFSLLSDFEMGRIPNPVDLYGFFVQKLGIRDVRNFRSEIEFLEEQIVNHDGDVEPTASVLNGFVAVARYCRFLLFGFEDDEVEFGGRHKKATKGLITREIADTFITVPKDFCCPISLDLMTDPVIVSTGQTYDRVSIMRWIEEGHCTCPKTGQLLVHKRPVPNRALRNLIVQWCAAHGIPYDQLESSESCSDGFVAASASKAAIEANKATAGLLIEQLAHGSHGAKTVAAREIRFLAKTGKENRAYIAEAGAIPHLKTLLSSQNAVAQENSVTAMLNLSIYDKNKSRIIDEVGCLGSIVDVLRFGHTTEARENAAATLFSLSAVHDYKKRIAEEDGAVEALAGLLTEGTPRGKKDAVTALYNLSTHTDNCVRMLESGAVTALVAALGFEGVAEEAAAALALIVRQPIGATAVEKEEMAVAGLLGMMRCGTPRGKENAVAALLELCRSGGKVATERVLKTPALAGLLQTLLFTGTKRARRKAASLARVFQRCENGALHFGGLGIGYAFASNSAPSRDTHTSFAGDVTVQMSISVPVL
;
A
#
# COMPACT_ATOMS: atom_id res chain seq x y z
N MET A 1 -33.90 6.73 -15.00
CA MET A 1 -32.69 5.88 -14.98
C MET A 1 -31.67 6.41 -13.97
N ALA A 2 -31.93 6.23 -12.67
CA ALA A 2 -31.03 6.64 -11.58
C ALA A 2 -30.94 5.55 -10.48
N SER A 3 -30.94 4.27 -10.89
CA SER A 3 -31.03 3.12 -9.97
C SER A 3 -29.66 2.52 -9.60
N ALA A 4 -28.59 2.80 -10.35
CA ALA A 4 -27.32 2.09 -10.17
C ALA A 4 -26.37 2.69 -9.10
N ALA A 5 -26.48 3.98 -8.76
CA ALA A 5 -25.55 4.61 -7.80
C ALA A 5 -25.92 4.33 -6.33
N ILE A 6 -27.21 4.09 -6.05
CA ILE A 6 -27.79 4.00 -4.71
C ILE A 6 -27.38 2.71 -3.98
N PHE A 7 -27.20 1.61 -4.73
CA PHE A 7 -26.81 0.31 -4.18
C PHE A 7 -25.30 0.17 -3.91
N SER A 8 -24.45 1.11 -4.35
CA SER A 8 -23.02 1.07 -4.01
C SER A 8 -22.73 1.41 -2.54
N SER A 9 -23.71 2.01 -1.84
CA SER A 9 -23.62 2.33 -0.41
C SER A 9 -23.77 1.10 0.50
N LEU A 10 -24.47 0.05 0.07
CA LEU A 10 -24.60 -1.21 0.84
C LEU A 10 -23.27 -1.99 0.93
N ARG A 11 -22.33 -1.74 0.01
CA ARG A 11 -20.96 -2.27 0.11
C ARG A 11 -20.02 -1.37 0.91
N ARG A 12 -20.38 -0.11 1.15
CA ARG A 12 -19.63 0.75 2.06
C ARG A 12 -20.20 0.49 3.46
N ARG A 13 -19.40 -0.12 4.33
CA ARG A 13 -19.67 -0.21 5.78
C ARG A 13 -19.55 1.18 6.45
N ARG A 14 -20.12 2.21 5.82
CA ARG A 14 -20.28 3.60 6.27
C ARG A 14 -21.77 3.92 6.23
N SER A 15 -22.26 4.72 7.18
CA SER A 15 -23.58 5.34 7.05
C SER A 15 -23.56 6.31 5.84
N PRO A 16 -24.45 6.17 4.85
CA PRO A 16 -24.60 7.14 3.76
C PRO A 16 -24.95 8.54 4.29
N SER A 17 -24.50 9.58 3.58
CA SER A 17 -24.78 10.98 3.92
C SER A 17 -26.26 11.33 3.72
N LEU A 18 -26.74 12.37 4.42
CA LEU A 18 -28.12 12.87 4.36
C LEU A 18 -28.58 13.17 2.91
N GLU A 19 -27.64 13.55 2.04
CA GLU A 19 -27.84 13.93 0.64
C GLU A 19 -27.89 12.74 -0.33
N ALA A 20 -27.67 11.51 0.12
CA ALA A 20 -27.59 10.33 -0.75
C ALA A 20 -28.96 9.81 -1.22
N PHE A 21 -30.06 10.42 -0.76
CA PHE A 21 -31.42 9.94 -1.03
C PHE A 21 -32.23 11.02 -1.74
N LEU A 22 -32.64 10.71 -2.97
CA LEU A 22 -33.71 11.45 -3.64
C LEU A 22 -34.99 10.65 -3.46
N ALA A 23 -36.02 11.30 -2.92
CA ALA A 23 -37.36 10.71 -2.92
C ALA A 23 -37.79 10.48 -4.38
N PRO A 24 -38.54 9.40 -4.68
CA PRO A 24 -39.04 9.18 -6.04
C PRO A 24 -39.86 10.39 -6.50
N VAL A 25 -39.37 11.09 -7.53
CA VAL A 25 -39.96 12.36 -7.96
C VAL A 25 -41.20 12.12 -8.85
N ASP A 26 -41.25 10.98 -9.55
CA ASP A 26 -42.21 10.68 -10.63
C ASP A 26 -43.22 9.55 -10.30
N LEU A 27 -43.34 9.13 -9.04
CA LEU A 27 -44.32 8.09 -8.68
C LEU A 27 -45.73 8.67 -8.56
N SER A 28 -46.72 7.93 -9.08
CA SER A 28 -48.14 8.18 -8.77
C SER A 28 -48.43 7.89 -7.30
N ASP A 29 -49.49 8.48 -6.75
CA ASP A 29 -49.89 8.31 -5.34
C ASP A 29 -50.00 6.82 -4.93
N VAL A 30 -50.58 6.00 -5.81
CA VAL A 30 -50.75 4.55 -5.61
C VAL A 30 -49.39 3.84 -5.63
N ALA A 31 -48.54 4.15 -6.61
CA ALA A 31 -47.22 3.52 -6.71
C ALA A 31 -46.30 3.91 -5.54
N LEU A 32 -46.45 5.13 -5.00
CA LEU A 32 -45.72 5.58 -3.82
C LEU A 32 -46.16 4.82 -2.57
N LEU A 33 -47.47 4.66 -2.33
CA LEU A 33 -48.01 3.87 -1.23
C LEU A 33 -47.61 2.40 -1.32
N GLU A 34 -47.69 1.79 -2.51
CA GLU A 34 -47.24 0.41 -2.73
C GLU A 34 -45.75 0.25 -2.40
N THR A 35 -44.91 1.18 -2.87
CA THR A 35 -43.47 1.16 -2.58
C THR A 35 -43.20 1.28 -1.08
N LEU A 36 -43.90 2.19 -0.39
CA LEU A 36 -43.77 2.38 1.05
C LEU A 36 -44.19 1.14 1.84
N SER A 37 -45.33 0.54 1.50
CA SER A 37 -45.80 -0.71 2.11
C SER A 37 -44.79 -1.83 1.93
N VAL A 38 -44.23 -2.00 0.72
CA VAL A 38 -43.20 -3.03 0.46
C VAL A 38 -41.96 -2.79 1.31
N VAL A 39 -41.43 -1.57 1.34
CA VAL A 39 -40.22 -1.25 2.12
C VAL A 39 -40.45 -1.44 3.62
N ALA A 40 -41.60 -0.99 4.14
CA ALA A 40 -41.94 -1.17 5.55
C ALA A 40 -42.14 -2.66 5.90
N GLY A 41 -42.83 -3.42 5.06
CA GLY A 41 -43.03 -4.86 5.22
C GLY A 41 -41.71 -5.66 5.18
N GLU A 42 -40.80 -5.32 4.26
CA GLU A 42 -39.44 -5.88 4.23
C GLU A 42 -38.68 -5.61 5.54
N LEU A 43 -38.77 -4.40 6.09
CA LEU A 43 -38.10 -4.04 7.34
C LEU A 43 -38.65 -4.83 8.53
N VAL A 44 -39.98 -4.92 8.63
CA VAL A 44 -40.63 -5.69 9.69
C VAL A 44 -40.25 -7.16 9.58
N SER A 45 -40.38 -7.77 8.39
CA SER A 45 -40.06 -9.19 8.20
C SER A 45 -38.57 -9.50 8.44
N SER A 46 -37.67 -8.57 8.13
CA SER A 46 -36.22 -8.78 8.29
C SER A 46 -35.72 -8.63 9.73
N PHE A 47 -36.41 -7.82 10.55
CA PHE A 47 -35.93 -7.43 11.88
C PHE A 47 -36.89 -7.75 13.04
N SER A 48 -38.16 -8.06 12.78
CA SER A 48 -39.09 -8.48 13.84
C SER A 48 -38.63 -9.83 14.42
N GLY A 49 -38.59 -9.92 15.75
CA GLY A 49 -38.07 -11.08 16.47
C GLY A 49 -36.54 -11.29 16.43
N ARG A 50 -35.78 -10.51 15.65
CA ARG A 50 -34.31 -10.66 15.57
C ARG A 50 -33.63 -10.16 16.85
N THR A 51 -32.75 -10.98 17.43
CA THR A 51 -31.98 -10.61 18.61
C THR A 51 -30.60 -10.06 18.21
N MET A 52 -30.38 -8.78 18.46
CA MET A 52 -29.06 -8.15 18.32
C MET A 52 -28.23 -8.28 19.59
N PRO A 53 -26.88 -8.32 19.51
CA PRO A 53 -26.02 -8.36 20.68
C PRO A 53 -26.19 -7.10 21.56
N PHE A 54 -26.27 -5.92 20.95
CA PHE A 54 -26.40 -4.62 21.62
C PHE A 54 -27.61 -3.83 21.08
N HIS A 55 -27.97 -2.73 21.75
CA HIS A 55 -29.07 -1.83 21.36
C HIS A 55 -30.45 -2.50 21.22
N ARG A 56 -30.69 -3.61 21.94
CA ARG A 56 -31.90 -4.42 21.81
C ARG A 56 -33.20 -3.62 21.97
N LYS A 57 -33.24 -2.71 22.95
CA LYS A 57 -34.41 -1.88 23.21
C LYS A 57 -34.66 -0.84 22.12
N ASN A 58 -33.60 -0.19 21.62
CA ASN A 58 -33.68 0.79 20.55
C ASN A 58 -34.17 0.13 19.25
N LEU A 59 -33.57 -1.02 18.88
CA LEU A 59 -34.00 -1.84 17.75
C LEU A 59 -35.48 -2.22 17.85
N ARG A 60 -35.87 -2.85 18.97
CA ARG A 60 -37.24 -3.31 19.18
C ARG A 60 -38.23 -2.14 19.18
N SER A 61 -37.86 -1.00 19.74
CA SER A 61 -38.72 0.18 19.70
C SER A 61 -38.89 0.71 18.28
N LEU A 62 -37.81 0.80 17.48
CA LEU A 62 -37.91 1.30 16.12
C LEU A 62 -38.71 0.35 15.23
N VAL A 63 -38.44 -0.95 15.28
CA VAL A 63 -39.16 -1.97 14.50
C VAL A 63 -40.66 -1.95 14.82
N ARG A 64 -41.04 -1.87 16.10
CA ARG A 64 -42.46 -1.74 16.49
C ARG A 64 -43.14 -0.48 15.95
N LYS A 65 -42.41 0.63 15.86
CA LYS A 65 -42.94 1.86 15.25
C LYS A 65 -43.14 1.68 13.75
N ILE A 66 -42.21 0.99 13.07
CA ILE A 66 -42.34 0.64 11.65
C ILE A 66 -43.51 -0.34 11.44
N GLU A 67 -43.76 -1.28 12.34
CA GLU A 67 -44.93 -2.18 12.30
C GLU A 67 -46.25 -1.38 12.31
N VAL A 68 -46.36 -0.35 13.16
CA VAL A 68 -47.56 0.52 13.18
C VAL A 68 -47.67 1.36 11.89
N ILE A 69 -46.55 1.90 11.39
CA ILE A 69 -46.51 2.63 10.12
C ILE A 69 -46.93 1.72 8.96
N PHE A 70 -46.51 0.44 8.96
CA PHE A 70 -46.89 -0.53 7.95
C PHE A 70 -48.41 -0.76 7.92
N VAL A 71 -49.03 -0.92 9.10
CA VAL A 71 -50.51 -1.03 9.20
C VAL A 71 -51.21 0.22 8.67
N LEU A 72 -50.68 1.41 8.95
CA LEU A 72 -51.20 2.68 8.42
C LEU A 72 -51.14 2.74 6.89
N LEU A 73 -50.03 2.29 6.30
CA LEU A 73 -49.81 2.29 4.86
C LEU A 73 -50.74 1.30 4.13
N GLU A 74 -50.93 0.10 4.67
CA GLU A 74 -51.89 -0.87 4.12
C GLU A 74 -53.32 -0.33 4.16
N TYR A 75 -53.72 0.32 5.26
CA TYR A 75 -55.03 0.97 5.34
C TYR A 75 -55.22 2.06 4.29
N LEU A 76 -54.20 2.90 4.06
CA LEU A 76 -54.26 3.95 3.01
C LEU A 76 -54.33 3.36 1.61
N LYS A 77 -53.61 2.25 1.38
CA LYS A 77 -53.62 1.52 0.12
C LYS A 77 -55.00 0.91 -0.18
N ASP A 78 -55.64 0.29 0.80
CA ASP A 78 -56.93 -0.39 0.64
C ASP A 78 -58.09 0.60 0.41
N ASN A 79 -58.02 1.82 0.94
CA ASN A 79 -59.08 2.82 0.78
C ASN A 79 -59.10 3.51 -0.58
N GLY A 80 -58.05 3.36 -1.41
CA GLY A 80 -58.04 3.81 -2.81
C GLY A 80 -58.33 5.30 -3.06
N SER A 81 -58.28 6.15 -2.04
CA SER A 81 -58.63 7.56 -2.11
C SER A 81 -57.46 8.41 -2.62
N LYS A 82 -57.76 9.51 -3.33
CA LYS A 82 -56.72 10.48 -3.73
C LYS A 82 -56.14 11.13 -2.47
N LEU A 83 -54.83 11.03 -2.29
CA LEU A 83 -54.14 11.62 -1.15
C LEU A 83 -54.08 13.16 -1.28
N PRO A 84 -54.29 13.92 -0.20
CA PRO A 84 -54.00 15.35 -0.17
C PRO A 84 -52.51 15.62 -0.50
N SER A 85 -52.21 16.78 -1.08
CA SER A 85 -50.82 17.16 -1.42
C SER A 85 -49.88 17.12 -0.21
N THR A 86 -50.34 17.53 0.97
CA THR A 86 -49.59 17.42 2.23
C THR A 86 -49.32 15.97 2.63
N ALA A 87 -50.27 15.06 2.40
CA ALA A 87 -50.07 13.64 2.67
C ALA A 87 -49.07 13.00 1.70
N ILE A 88 -49.09 13.39 0.42
CA ILE A 88 -48.10 12.95 -0.58
C ILE A 88 -46.69 13.39 -0.16
N LEU A 89 -46.53 14.63 0.31
CA LEU A 89 -45.24 15.10 0.83
C LEU A 89 -44.78 14.30 2.05
N CYS A 90 -45.69 14.04 3.01
CA CYS A 90 -45.40 13.18 4.17
C CYS A 90 -44.98 11.77 3.74
N CYS A 91 -45.62 11.20 2.70
CA CYS A 91 -45.26 9.89 2.16
C CYS A 91 -43.85 9.89 1.53
N LYS A 92 -43.48 10.96 0.81
CA LYS A 92 -42.14 11.11 0.24
C LYS A 92 -41.06 11.19 1.33
N GLU A 93 -41.30 11.94 2.40
CA GLU A 93 -40.38 12.01 3.53
C GLU A 93 -40.35 10.70 4.34
N LEU A 94 -41.50 10.03 4.49
CA LEU A 94 -41.58 8.72 5.11
C LEU A 94 -40.75 7.68 4.36
N TYR A 95 -40.68 7.76 3.03
CA TYR A 95 -39.82 6.89 2.23
C TYR A 95 -38.35 7.09 2.60
N LEU A 96 -37.89 8.34 2.68
CA LEU A 96 -36.51 8.66 3.09
C LEU A 96 -36.22 8.16 4.52
N LEU A 97 -37.17 8.35 5.44
CA LEU A 97 -37.08 7.84 6.80
C LEU A 97 -36.93 6.31 6.82
N LEU A 98 -37.79 5.57 6.11
CA LEU A 98 -37.73 4.11 6.07
C LEU A 98 -36.41 3.60 5.47
N CYS A 99 -35.89 4.27 4.42
CA CYS A 99 -34.56 3.97 3.89
C CYS A 99 -33.48 4.16 4.95
N ARG A 100 -33.49 5.27 5.71
CA ARG A 100 -32.54 5.52 6.79
C ARG A 100 -32.67 4.52 7.94
N CYS A 101 -33.89 4.11 8.29
CA CYS A 101 -34.14 3.02 9.22
C CYS A 101 -33.49 1.72 8.74
N LYS A 102 -33.70 1.34 7.46
CA LYS A 102 -33.09 0.14 6.85
C LYS A 102 -31.58 0.14 7.01
N ILE A 103 -30.95 1.26 6.66
CA ILE A 103 -29.51 1.45 6.76
C ILE A 103 -29.00 1.29 8.18
N LEU A 104 -29.64 1.94 9.17
CA LEU A 104 -29.19 1.84 10.56
C LEU A 104 -29.34 0.41 11.09
N LEU A 105 -30.44 -0.26 10.76
CA LEU A 105 -30.71 -1.64 11.17
C LEU A 105 -29.73 -2.63 10.51
N ASP A 106 -29.49 -2.49 9.20
CA ASP A 106 -28.52 -3.28 8.45
C ASP A 106 -27.10 -3.06 8.98
N TYR A 107 -26.72 -1.79 9.19
CA TYR A 107 -25.43 -1.40 9.76
C TYR A 107 -25.20 -2.05 11.12
N CYS A 108 -26.18 -1.97 12.02
CA CYS A 108 -26.07 -2.64 13.32
C CYS A 108 -25.90 -4.16 13.15
N SER A 109 -26.64 -4.77 12.21
CA SER A 109 -26.65 -6.23 12.02
C SER A 109 -25.38 -6.81 11.39
N GLN A 110 -24.65 -6.01 10.62
CA GLN A 110 -23.43 -6.41 9.91
C GLN A 110 -22.14 -5.95 10.61
N SER A 111 -22.27 -5.09 11.63
CA SER A 111 -21.15 -4.58 12.40
C SER A 111 -20.62 -5.59 13.42
N SER A 112 -19.33 -5.48 13.73
CA SER A 112 -18.72 -6.29 14.78
C SER A 112 -19.19 -5.85 16.17
N LYS A 113 -19.20 -6.78 17.13
CA LYS A 113 -19.62 -6.52 18.51
C LYS A 113 -18.76 -5.46 19.18
N LEU A 114 -17.44 -5.56 19.00
CA LEU A 114 -16.50 -4.59 19.57
C LEU A 114 -16.74 -3.20 18.99
N TRP A 115 -17.00 -3.10 17.69
CA TRP A 115 -17.29 -1.83 17.05
C TRP A 115 -18.60 -1.19 17.55
N LEU A 116 -19.67 -1.99 17.67
CA LEU A 116 -20.95 -1.49 18.21
C LEU A 116 -20.80 -0.93 19.62
N LEU A 117 -20.01 -1.58 20.49
CA LEU A 117 -19.70 -1.05 21.82
C LEU A 117 -18.94 0.29 21.76
N LEU A 118 -17.93 0.37 20.90
CA LEU A 118 -17.16 1.60 20.69
C LEU A 118 -18.01 2.74 20.11
N GLN A 119 -19.11 2.42 19.43
CA GLN A 119 -20.06 3.38 18.86
C GLN A 119 -21.39 3.49 19.65
N ASN A 120 -21.48 2.91 20.86
CA ASN A 120 -22.71 2.83 21.66
C ASN A 120 -23.51 4.15 21.73
N HIS A 121 -22.83 5.24 22.08
CA HIS A 121 -23.48 6.55 22.20
C HIS A 121 -23.95 7.09 20.85
N SER A 122 -23.10 7.02 19.82
CA SER A 122 -23.38 7.51 18.47
C SER A 122 -24.57 6.78 17.85
N ILE A 123 -24.58 5.44 17.92
CA ILE A 123 -25.68 4.60 17.41
C ILE A 123 -26.98 4.90 18.16
N SER A 124 -26.93 5.04 19.49
CA SER A 124 -28.10 5.40 20.29
C SER A 124 -28.64 6.80 19.92
N GLY A 125 -27.76 7.74 19.57
CA GLY A 125 -28.11 9.04 19.00
C GLY A 125 -28.88 8.91 17.68
N HIS A 126 -28.38 8.13 16.72
CA HIS A 126 -29.07 7.90 15.45
C HIS A 126 -30.47 7.28 15.61
N PHE A 127 -30.64 6.34 16.56
CA PHE A 127 -31.98 5.82 16.89
C PHE A 127 -32.89 6.92 17.45
N HIS A 128 -32.36 7.82 18.26
CA HIS A 128 -33.11 8.95 18.79
C HIS A 128 -33.51 9.93 17.68
N ASP A 129 -32.61 10.25 16.76
CA ASP A 129 -32.87 11.15 15.64
C ASP A 129 -34.00 10.62 14.75
N LEU A 130 -33.98 9.33 14.41
CA LEU A 130 -35.08 8.68 13.68
C LEU A 130 -36.41 8.75 14.45
N ASN A 131 -36.38 8.65 15.79
CA ASN A 131 -37.60 8.82 16.59
C ASN A 131 -38.13 10.26 16.54
N GLN A 132 -37.24 11.26 16.51
CA GLN A 132 -37.64 12.66 16.35
C GLN A 132 -38.22 12.91 14.96
N GLU A 133 -37.62 12.34 13.92
CA GLU A 133 -38.15 12.46 12.55
C GLU A 133 -39.52 11.79 12.41
N ILE A 134 -39.73 10.60 13.00
CA ILE A 134 -41.08 9.97 13.08
C ILE A 134 -42.05 10.93 13.75
N SER A 135 -41.65 11.56 14.86
CA SER A 135 -42.49 12.52 15.57
C SER A 135 -42.87 13.71 14.68
N THR A 136 -41.89 14.33 14.02
CA THR A 136 -42.10 15.48 13.13
C THR A 136 -43.01 15.13 11.96
N LEU A 137 -42.83 13.96 11.34
CA LEU A 137 -43.68 13.51 10.24
C LEU A 137 -45.12 13.28 10.68
N LEU A 138 -45.30 12.61 11.82
CA LEU A 138 -46.63 12.38 12.36
C LEU A 138 -47.31 13.68 12.78
N ASP A 139 -46.57 14.72 13.16
CA ASP A 139 -47.13 16.03 13.54
C ASP A 139 -47.70 16.79 12.34
N VAL A 140 -47.11 16.62 11.15
CA VAL A 140 -47.52 17.27 9.91
C VAL A 140 -48.57 16.45 9.14
N LEU A 141 -48.69 15.13 9.41
CA LEU A 141 -49.64 14.25 8.73
C LEU A 141 -51.10 14.75 8.88
N PRO A 142 -51.85 14.94 7.77
CA PRO A 142 -53.22 15.46 7.81
C PRO A 142 -54.25 14.40 8.20
N VAL A 143 -54.19 13.93 9.46
CA VAL A 143 -55.02 12.83 10.02
C VAL A 143 -56.53 13.00 9.78
N ARG A 144 -57.03 14.25 9.81
CA ARG A 144 -58.46 14.55 9.63
C ARG A 144 -58.92 14.41 8.18
N GLU A 145 -58.04 14.60 7.22
CA GLU A 145 -58.33 14.55 5.78
C GLU A 145 -58.17 13.14 5.20
N LEU A 146 -57.45 12.27 5.91
CA LEU A 146 -57.13 10.91 5.46
C LEU A 146 -58.21 9.86 5.78
N GLY A 147 -59.30 10.26 6.44
CA GLY A 147 -60.47 9.40 6.64
C GLY A 147 -60.21 8.13 7.47
N PHE A 148 -59.19 8.13 8.34
CA PHE A 148 -58.85 6.98 9.17
C PHE A 148 -60.01 6.52 10.07
N SER A 149 -60.17 5.20 10.18
CA SER A 149 -60.99 4.57 11.22
C SER A 149 -60.50 4.98 12.61
N ASP A 150 -61.39 4.88 13.61
CA ASP A 150 -61.06 5.26 14.98
C ASP A 150 -59.86 4.44 15.51
N ASP A 151 -59.80 3.13 15.21
CA ASP A 151 -58.68 2.26 15.58
C ASP A 151 -57.33 2.73 15.02
N VAL A 152 -57.28 3.05 13.72
CA VAL A 152 -56.04 3.51 13.04
C VAL A 152 -55.64 4.89 13.55
N ARG A 153 -56.62 5.76 13.79
CA ARG A 153 -56.40 7.09 14.37
C ARG A 153 -55.78 7.00 15.77
N GLU A 154 -56.32 6.14 16.63
CA GLU A 154 -55.78 5.91 17.97
C GLU A 154 -54.33 5.38 17.91
N GLN A 155 -54.03 4.47 16.98
CA GLN A 155 -52.66 3.98 16.76
C GLN A 155 -51.70 5.10 16.35
N VAL A 156 -52.11 5.98 15.43
CA VAL A 156 -51.32 7.14 14.99
C VAL A 156 -51.08 8.12 16.13
N GLU A 157 -52.11 8.42 16.93
CA GLU A 157 -51.99 9.31 18.10
C GLU A 157 -51.07 8.73 19.18
N LEU A 158 -51.18 7.42 19.44
CA LEU A 158 -50.29 6.72 20.35
C LEU A 158 -48.84 6.78 19.86
N LEU A 159 -48.62 6.49 18.57
CA LEU A 159 -47.29 6.52 17.95
C LEU A 159 -46.69 7.93 18.00
N ARG A 160 -47.49 8.97 17.74
CA ARG A 160 -47.09 10.38 17.85
C ARG A 160 -46.66 10.71 19.28
N LYS A 161 -47.46 10.32 20.28
CA LYS A 161 -47.16 10.58 21.70
C LYS A 161 -45.91 9.83 22.19
N GLN A 162 -45.73 8.59 21.75
CA GLN A 162 -44.56 7.78 22.11
C GLN A 162 -43.27 8.32 21.47
N SER A 163 -43.35 8.77 20.21
CA SER A 163 -42.19 9.31 19.49
C SER A 163 -41.76 10.67 20.07
N ARG A 164 -42.71 11.58 20.34
CA ARG A 164 -42.45 12.87 21.01
C ARG A 164 -41.76 12.73 22.37
N ARG A 165 -42.09 11.69 23.15
CA ARG A 165 -41.55 11.47 24.50
C ARG A 165 -40.27 10.64 24.52
N ALA A 166 -39.82 10.12 23.37
CA ALA A 166 -38.64 9.29 23.29
C ALA A 166 -37.39 10.13 23.60
N LYS A 167 -36.63 9.72 24.62
CA LYS A 167 -35.32 10.27 24.94
C LYS A 167 -34.22 9.38 24.37
N VAL A 168 -33.01 9.92 24.22
CA VAL A 168 -31.82 9.10 23.94
C VAL A 168 -31.73 8.02 25.01
N PHE A 169 -31.68 6.76 24.58
CA PHE A 169 -31.58 5.60 25.47
C PHE A 169 -30.27 4.88 25.20
N ILE A 170 -29.42 4.87 26.21
CA ILE A 170 -28.17 4.10 26.26
C ILE A 170 -28.40 2.96 27.24
N ASP A 171 -28.16 1.73 26.81
CA ASP A 171 -28.31 0.57 27.68
C ASP A 171 -27.18 0.56 28.72
N GLY A 172 -27.54 0.41 30.01
CA GLY A 172 -26.57 0.46 31.10
C GLY A 172 -25.61 -0.73 31.09
N ASP A 173 -26.07 -1.90 30.63
CA ASP A 173 -25.22 -3.08 30.50
C ASP A 173 -24.24 -2.91 29.33
N ASP A 174 -24.71 -2.40 28.18
CA ASP A 174 -23.87 -2.10 27.02
C ASP A 174 -22.80 -1.05 27.38
N GLU A 175 -23.18 -0.03 28.17
CA GLU A 175 -22.26 1.00 28.63
C GLU A 175 -21.24 0.48 29.65
N ALA A 176 -21.65 -0.39 30.57
CA ALA A 176 -20.72 -1.05 31.49
C ALA A 176 -19.68 -1.90 30.73
N LEU A 177 -20.09 -2.59 29.66
CA LEU A 177 -19.18 -3.35 28.78
C LEU A 177 -18.23 -2.44 28.01
N ARG A 178 -18.74 -1.32 27.47
CA ARG A 178 -17.93 -0.30 26.80
C ARG A 178 -16.85 0.24 27.74
N LEU A 179 -17.23 0.72 28.92
CA LEU A 179 -16.31 1.26 29.93
C LEU A 179 -15.28 0.21 30.37
N ARG A 180 -15.70 -1.05 30.52
CA ARG A 180 -14.76 -2.15 30.81
C ARG A 180 -13.76 -2.37 29.68
N PHE A 181 -14.18 -2.24 28.42
CA PHE A 181 -13.25 -2.37 27.28
C PHE A 181 -12.21 -1.25 27.27
N PHE A 182 -12.63 0.00 27.51
CA PHE A 182 -11.71 1.12 27.67
C PHE A 182 -10.77 0.94 28.88
N SER A 183 -11.26 0.41 30.00
CA SER A 183 -10.44 0.08 31.16
C SER A 183 -9.35 -0.95 30.80
N LEU A 184 -9.65 -1.97 29.99
CA LEU A 184 -8.64 -2.92 29.52
C LEU A 184 -7.57 -2.23 28.69
N LEU A 185 -7.95 -1.30 27.80
CA LEU A 185 -7.00 -0.51 27.02
C LEU A 185 -6.08 0.32 27.93
N SER A 186 -6.64 0.97 28.95
CA SER A 186 -5.87 1.73 29.95
C SER A 186 -4.95 0.86 30.79
N ASP A 187 -5.34 -0.38 31.11
CA ASP A 187 -4.45 -1.32 31.82
C ASP A 187 -3.19 -1.62 31.00
N PHE A 188 -3.33 -1.88 29.69
CA PHE A 188 -2.19 -2.02 28.78
C PHE A 188 -1.35 -0.74 28.69
N GLU A 189 -1.98 0.43 28.63
CA GLU A 189 -1.27 1.72 28.62
C GLU A 189 -0.39 1.92 29.87
N MET A 190 -0.82 1.37 31.00
CA MET A 190 -0.08 1.37 32.26
C MET A 190 0.91 0.19 32.39
N GLY A 191 1.02 -0.67 31.37
CA GLY A 191 1.88 -1.85 31.37
C GLY A 191 1.37 -2.99 32.27
N ARG A 192 0.09 -2.97 32.65
CA ARG A 192 -0.55 -4.00 33.48
C ARG A 192 -1.27 -4.99 32.57
N ILE A 193 -0.79 -6.23 32.53
CA ILE A 193 -1.42 -7.29 31.73
C ILE A 193 -2.64 -7.82 32.51
N PRO A 194 -3.87 -7.75 31.95
CA PRO A 194 -5.07 -8.24 32.64
C PRO A 194 -5.05 -9.77 32.85
N ASN A 195 -5.70 -10.24 33.92
CA ASN A 195 -5.80 -11.67 34.24
C ASN A 195 -6.53 -12.45 33.11
N PRO A 196 -6.00 -13.60 32.65
CA PRO A 196 -6.68 -14.44 31.65
C PRO A 196 -8.13 -14.80 31.99
N VAL A 197 -8.44 -15.05 33.27
CA VAL A 197 -9.80 -15.39 33.74
C VAL A 197 -10.76 -14.21 33.54
N ASP A 198 -10.31 -12.99 33.81
CA ASP A 198 -11.11 -11.78 33.61
C ASP A 198 -11.36 -11.51 32.12
N LEU A 199 -10.34 -11.75 31.29
CA LEU A 199 -10.44 -11.63 29.83
C LEU A 199 -11.42 -12.66 29.26
N TYR A 200 -11.39 -13.91 29.77
CA TYR A 200 -12.36 -14.94 29.41
C TYR A 200 -13.78 -14.54 29.80
N GLY A 201 -13.98 -14.06 31.03
CA GLY A 201 -15.27 -13.56 31.50
C GLY A 201 -15.81 -12.41 30.65
N PHE A 202 -14.94 -11.49 30.22
CA PHE A 202 -15.33 -10.37 29.37
C PHE A 202 -15.66 -10.80 27.93
N PHE A 203 -14.69 -11.38 27.20
CA PHE A 203 -14.86 -11.67 25.78
C PHE A 203 -15.76 -12.88 25.50
N VAL A 204 -15.62 -13.95 26.27
CA VAL A 204 -16.32 -15.22 25.98
C VAL A 204 -17.70 -15.23 26.63
N GLN A 205 -17.79 -14.93 27.93
CA GLN A 205 -19.06 -15.02 28.65
C GLN A 205 -19.99 -13.83 28.36
N LYS A 206 -19.48 -12.59 28.46
CA LYS A 206 -20.30 -11.38 28.29
C LYS A 206 -20.49 -10.97 26.83
N LEU A 207 -19.42 -10.90 26.03
CA LEU A 207 -19.52 -10.52 24.61
C LEU A 207 -19.91 -11.70 23.70
N GLY A 208 -19.75 -12.93 24.15
CA GLY A 208 -20.07 -14.12 23.35
C GLY A 208 -19.16 -14.28 22.13
N ILE A 209 -17.89 -13.86 22.22
CA ILE A 209 -16.86 -14.13 21.21
C ILE A 209 -16.17 -15.42 21.63
N ARG A 210 -16.66 -16.56 21.12
CA ARG A 210 -16.40 -17.89 21.68
C ARG A 210 -15.35 -18.72 20.97
N ASP A 211 -14.83 -18.25 19.85
CA ASP A 211 -13.90 -18.99 19.03
C ASP A 211 -12.94 -18.05 18.27
N VAL A 212 -11.91 -18.66 17.69
CA VAL A 212 -10.86 -17.99 16.93
C VAL A 212 -11.43 -17.24 15.71
N ARG A 213 -12.41 -17.82 15.01
CA ARG A 213 -12.97 -17.25 13.77
C ARG A 213 -13.75 -15.97 14.06
N ASN A 214 -14.50 -15.96 15.16
CA ASN A 214 -15.24 -14.80 15.64
C ASN A 214 -14.27 -13.70 16.09
N PHE A 215 -13.22 -14.02 16.85
CA PHE A 215 -12.18 -13.05 17.20
C PHE A 215 -11.49 -12.44 15.98
N ARG A 216 -11.15 -13.28 14.98
CA ARG A 216 -10.54 -12.83 13.72
C ARG A 216 -11.48 -11.87 12.99
N SER A 217 -12.76 -12.22 12.87
CA SER A 217 -13.77 -11.38 12.21
C SER A 217 -13.94 -10.03 12.91
N GLU A 218 -13.90 -10.01 14.25
CA GLU A 218 -13.96 -8.78 15.04
C GLU A 218 -12.73 -7.89 14.81
N ILE A 219 -11.53 -8.47 14.79
CA ILE A 219 -10.26 -7.76 14.52
C ILE A 219 -10.24 -7.20 13.10
N GLU A 220 -10.55 -8.03 12.09
CA GLU A 220 -10.59 -7.62 10.68
C GLU A 220 -11.57 -6.46 10.45
N PHE A 221 -12.73 -6.50 11.12
CA PHE A 221 -13.70 -5.42 11.04
C PHE A 221 -13.12 -4.10 11.60
N LEU A 222 -12.48 -4.13 12.77
CA LEU A 222 -11.87 -2.95 13.36
C LEU A 222 -10.73 -2.40 12.48
N GLU A 223 -9.90 -3.27 11.90
CA GLU A 223 -8.84 -2.88 10.96
C GLU A 223 -9.41 -2.22 9.70
N GLU A 224 -10.52 -2.73 9.16
CA GLU A 224 -11.22 -2.09 8.05
C GLU A 224 -11.74 -0.69 8.43
N GLN A 225 -12.24 -0.51 9.66
CA GLN A 225 -12.65 0.82 10.12
C GLN A 225 -11.48 1.78 10.28
N ILE A 226 -10.28 1.30 10.66
CA ILE A 226 -9.07 2.12 10.72
C ILE A 226 -8.65 2.61 9.33
N VAL A 227 -8.68 1.72 8.32
CA VAL A 227 -8.33 2.08 6.93
C VAL A 227 -9.31 3.10 6.35
N ASN A 228 -10.59 2.97 6.73
CA ASN A 228 -11.66 3.85 6.28
C ASN A 228 -11.90 5.05 7.21
N HIS A 229 -11.01 5.32 8.17
CA HIS A 229 -11.19 6.39 9.15
C HIS A 229 -10.90 7.77 8.53
N ASP A 230 -11.85 8.71 8.65
CA ASP A 230 -11.73 10.06 8.07
C ASP A 230 -11.09 11.09 9.03
N GLY A 231 -10.45 10.65 10.13
CA GLY A 231 -9.72 11.51 11.08
C GLY A 231 -10.59 12.23 12.11
N ASP A 232 -11.79 12.66 11.72
CA ASP A 232 -12.70 13.48 12.56
C ASP A 232 -13.70 12.66 13.39
N VAL A 233 -13.68 11.33 13.29
CA VAL A 233 -14.65 10.43 13.96
C VAL A 233 -14.01 9.79 15.20
N GLU A 234 -14.68 9.85 16.36
CA GLU A 234 -14.25 9.11 17.54
C GLU A 234 -14.71 7.64 17.51
N PRO A 235 -13.91 6.68 18.01
CA PRO A 235 -12.54 6.83 18.52
C PRO A 235 -11.52 7.08 17.40
N THR A 236 -10.43 7.80 17.72
CA THR A 236 -9.35 8.07 16.77
C THR A 236 -8.67 6.77 16.29
N ALA A 237 -8.05 6.81 15.11
CA ALA A 237 -7.36 5.66 14.54
C ALA A 237 -6.27 5.06 15.47
N SER A 238 -5.60 5.86 16.30
CA SER A 238 -4.60 5.37 17.28
C SER A 238 -5.24 4.58 18.42
N VAL A 239 -6.42 4.99 18.88
CA VAL A 239 -7.20 4.28 19.91
C VAL A 239 -7.75 2.97 19.35
N LEU A 240 -8.28 3.00 18.12
CA LEU A 240 -8.72 1.78 17.43
C LEU A 240 -7.59 0.77 17.24
N ASN A 241 -6.38 1.23 16.86
CA ASN A 241 -5.19 0.38 16.82
C ASN A 241 -4.86 -0.25 18.18
N GLY A 242 -5.07 0.48 19.28
CA GLY A 242 -4.96 -0.04 20.63
C GLY A 242 -5.93 -1.20 20.89
N PHE A 243 -7.20 -1.02 20.55
CA PHE A 243 -8.21 -2.08 20.70
C PHE A 243 -7.93 -3.30 19.82
N VAL A 244 -7.44 -3.10 18.59
CA VAL A 244 -6.98 -4.19 17.72
C VAL A 244 -5.84 -4.98 18.36
N ALA A 245 -4.83 -4.29 18.91
CA ALA A 245 -3.71 -4.93 19.59
C ALA A 245 -4.15 -5.73 20.83
N VAL A 246 -5.04 -5.16 21.65
CA VAL A 246 -5.61 -5.85 22.83
C VAL A 246 -6.44 -7.07 22.41
N ALA A 247 -7.30 -6.94 21.39
CA ALA A 247 -8.10 -8.05 20.90
C ALA A 247 -7.21 -9.17 20.32
N ARG A 248 -6.14 -8.82 19.60
CA ARG A 248 -5.14 -9.77 19.09
C ARG A 248 -4.44 -10.50 20.23
N TYR A 249 -3.97 -9.79 21.25
CA TYR A 249 -3.39 -10.41 22.45
C TYR A 249 -4.35 -11.41 23.09
N CYS A 250 -5.60 -11.00 23.33
CA CYS A 250 -6.61 -11.84 23.98
C CYS A 250 -6.95 -13.08 23.14
N ARG A 251 -6.98 -12.97 21.81
CA ARG A 251 -7.18 -14.12 20.92
C ARG A 251 -6.17 -15.23 21.21
N PHE A 252 -4.89 -14.90 21.20
CA PHE A 252 -3.81 -15.87 21.40
C PHE A 252 -3.77 -16.41 22.83
N LEU A 253 -3.99 -15.54 23.81
CA LEU A 253 -3.99 -15.93 25.22
C LEU A 253 -5.13 -16.91 25.54
N LEU A 254 -6.33 -16.68 25.00
CA LEU A 254 -7.53 -17.44 25.38
C LEU A 254 -7.73 -18.70 24.55
N PHE A 255 -7.33 -18.69 23.27
CA PHE A 255 -7.61 -19.79 22.33
C PHE A 255 -6.35 -20.45 21.78
N GLY A 256 -5.16 -20.00 22.18
CA GLY A 256 -3.90 -20.58 21.77
C GLY A 256 -3.57 -20.35 20.29
N PHE A 257 -2.79 -21.30 19.74
CA PHE A 257 -2.10 -21.18 18.45
C PHE A 257 -2.46 -22.33 17.49
N GLU A 258 -3.45 -23.12 17.85
CA GLU A 258 -4.04 -24.13 16.98
C GLU A 258 -5.06 -23.41 16.09
N ASP A 259 -4.65 -23.08 14.86
CA ASP A 259 -5.62 -22.71 13.83
C ASP A 259 -6.23 -24.02 13.32
N ASP A 260 -7.58 -24.09 13.30
CA ASP A 260 -8.30 -24.98 12.39
C ASP A 260 -7.66 -24.83 11.01
N GLU A 261 -7.17 -25.94 10.45
CA GLU A 261 -6.54 -26.08 9.14
C GLU A 261 -6.90 -24.95 8.16
N VAL A 262 -5.92 -24.09 7.87
CA VAL A 262 -6.04 -23.16 6.74
C VAL A 262 -5.84 -23.97 5.47
N GLU A 263 -6.92 -24.11 4.70
CA GLU A 263 -6.92 -24.41 3.27
C GLU A 263 -5.82 -23.59 2.57
N PHE A 264 -4.67 -24.20 2.35
CA PHE A 264 -3.68 -23.73 1.40
C PHE A 264 -4.07 -24.27 0.03
N GLY A 265 -4.67 -23.40 -0.79
CA GLY A 265 -4.85 -23.69 -2.21
C GLY A 265 -6.17 -23.20 -2.75
N GLY A 266 -6.20 -21.97 -3.23
CA GLY A 266 -7.30 -21.52 -4.08
C GLY A 266 -7.47 -20.01 -4.04
N ARG A 267 -7.28 -19.39 -5.19
CA ARG A 267 -7.94 -18.13 -5.54
C ARG A 267 -9.47 -18.33 -5.44
N HIS A 268 -10.03 -18.36 -4.24
CA HIS A 268 -11.47 -18.29 -4.06
C HIS A 268 -11.87 -16.82 -4.03
N LYS A 269 -12.20 -16.32 -5.22
CA LYS A 269 -13.22 -15.28 -5.38
C LYS A 269 -14.33 -15.59 -4.38
N LYS A 270 -14.55 -14.71 -3.40
CA LYS A 270 -15.74 -14.79 -2.54
C LYS A 270 -16.95 -14.99 -3.45
N ALA A 271 -17.65 -16.10 -3.25
CA ALA A 271 -18.90 -16.40 -3.92
C ALA A 271 -19.89 -15.30 -3.54
N THR A 272 -20.03 -14.31 -4.43
CA THR A 272 -21.11 -13.32 -4.33
C THR A 272 -22.38 -14.07 -4.68
N LYS A 273 -23.13 -14.51 -3.67
CA LYS A 273 -24.54 -14.88 -3.86
C LYS A 273 -25.26 -13.62 -4.34
N GLY A 274 -25.73 -13.69 -5.58
CA GLY A 274 -26.40 -12.61 -6.28
C GLY A 274 -26.76 -13.08 -7.68
N LEU A 275 -27.67 -14.06 -7.76
CA LEU A 275 -28.56 -14.17 -8.91
C LEU A 275 -29.24 -12.80 -9.08
N ILE A 276 -29.41 -12.33 -10.33
CA ILE A 276 -29.93 -11.02 -10.79
C ILE A 276 -28.86 -10.04 -11.35
N THR A 277 -27.74 -10.51 -11.91
CA THR A 277 -26.87 -9.59 -12.71
C THR A 277 -26.28 -10.19 -13.98
N ARG A 278 -26.89 -11.25 -14.52
CA ARG A 278 -26.36 -11.96 -15.69
C ARG A 278 -27.03 -11.62 -17.03
N GLU A 279 -27.71 -10.47 -17.15
CA GLU A 279 -28.42 -10.11 -18.40
C GLU A 279 -28.07 -8.73 -19.00
N ILE A 280 -26.95 -8.10 -18.65
CA ILE A 280 -26.50 -6.86 -19.35
C ILE A 280 -24.98 -6.85 -19.53
N ALA A 281 -24.42 -7.93 -20.09
CA ALA A 281 -22.96 -8.09 -20.25
C ALA A 281 -22.47 -8.07 -21.72
N ASP A 282 -23.29 -7.65 -22.69
CA ASP A 282 -22.90 -7.62 -24.11
C ASP A 282 -23.21 -6.29 -24.80
N THR A 283 -22.81 -5.16 -24.21
CA THR A 283 -22.90 -3.87 -24.93
C THR A 283 -21.81 -2.90 -24.46
N PHE A 284 -20.75 -2.76 -25.27
CA PHE A 284 -19.71 -1.72 -25.28
C PHE A 284 -19.39 -1.04 -23.93
N ILE A 285 -18.30 -1.48 -23.27
CA ILE A 285 -17.75 -0.81 -22.06
C ILE A 285 -17.26 0.60 -22.47
N THR A 286 -18.08 1.60 -22.19
CA THR A 286 -17.68 3.02 -22.27
C THR A 286 -17.28 3.48 -20.87
N VAL A 287 -16.06 4.01 -20.74
CA VAL A 287 -15.58 4.58 -19.46
C VAL A 287 -16.49 5.75 -19.07
N PRO A 288 -17.05 5.80 -17.85
CA PRO A 288 -17.81 6.96 -17.38
C PRO A 288 -16.98 8.24 -17.49
N LYS A 289 -17.57 9.31 -18.06
CA LYS A 289 -16.87 10.59 -18.26
C LYS A 289 -16.33 11.19 -16.96
N ASP A 290 -16.97 10.91 -15.83
CA ASP A 290 -16.54 11.38 -14.51
C ASP A 290 -15.24 10.73 -14.02
N PHE A 291 -14.81 9.63 -14.65
CA PHE A 291 -13.56 8.93 -14.34
C PHE A 291 -12.40 9.38 -15.23
N CYS A 292 -12.67 10.18 -16.26
CA CYS A 292 -11.66 10.68 -17.19
C CYS A 292 -11.16 12.06 -16.75
N CYS A 293 -9.85 12.28 -16.84
CA CYS A 293 -9.25 13.59 -16.62
C CYS A 293 -9.74 14.56 -17.70
N PRO A 294 -10.24 15.77 -17.36
CA PRO A 294 -10.63 16.75 -18.36
C PRO A 294 -9.47 17.32 -19.20
N ILE A 295 -8.22 17.08 -18.82
CA ILE A 295 -7.02 17.52 -19.57
C ILE A 295 -6.54 16.43 -20.51
N SER A 296 -6.22 15.23 -19.99
CA SER A 296 -5.72 14.13 -20.82
C SER A 296 -6.82 13.35 -21.53
N LEU A 297 -8.08 13.48 -21.09
CA LEU A 297 -9.23 12.68 -21.52
C LEU A 297 -9.13 11.18 -21.17
N ASP A 298 -8.03 10.77 -20.54
CA ASP A 298 -7.76 9.41 -20.10
C ASP A 298 -8.32 9.15 -18.70
N LEU A 299 -8.50 7.87 -18.37
CA LEU A 299 -8.89 7.42 -17.03
C LEU A 299 -7.92 7.95 -15.96
N MET A 300 -8.43 8.57 -14.91
CA MET A 300 -7.59 9.12 -13.84
C MET A 300 -6.95 8.02 -12.99
N THR A 301 -5.62 8.07 -12.86
CA THR A 301 -4.82 7.17 -12.03
C THR A 301 -4.60 7.73 -10.63
N ASP A 302 -4.48 9.06 -10.52
CA ASP A 302 -4.41 9.77 -9.24
C ASP A 302 -5.29 11.02 -9.27
N PRO A 303 -6.61 10.88 -9.04
CA PRO A 303 -7.53 11.99 -9.12
C PRO A 303 -7.30 12.99 -7.98
N VAL A 304 -7.15 14.27 -8.31
CA VAL A 304 -6.95 15.38 -7.39
C VAL A 304 -7.89 16.55 -7.70
N ILE A 305 -8.36 17.24 -6.67
CA ILE A 305 -9.26 18.39 -6.71
C ILE A 305 -8.44 19.67 -6.64
N VAL A 306 -8.75 20.62 -7.52
CA VAL A 306 -8.22 22.00 -7.44
C VAL A 306 -9.19 22.94 -6.72
N SER A 307 -8.76 24.16 -6.40
CA SER A 307 -9.55 25.11 -5.61
C SER A 307 -10.94 25.46 -6.19
N THR A 308 -11.18 25.18 -7.47
CA THR A 308 -12.48 25.37 -8.15
C THR A 308 -13.42 24.17 -8.03
N GLY A 309 -13.03 23.13 -7.27
CA GLY A 309 -13.82 21.91 -7.05
C GLY A 309 -13.77 20.89 -8.20
N GLN A 310 -13.06 21.19 -9.29
CA GLN A 310 -12.88 20.23 -10.41
C GLN A 310 -11.79 19.20 -10.10
N THR A 311 -11.99 17.97 -10.58
CA THR A 311 -11.04 16.87 -10.40
C THR A 311 -10.27 16.58 -11.69
N TYR A 312 -8.97 16.35 -11.56
CA TYR A 312 -8.03 16.05 -12.65
C TYR A 312 -7.11 14.91 -12.23
N ASP A 313 -6.43 14.25 -13.18
CA ASP A 313 -5.28 13.43 -12.83
C ASP A 313 -4.13 14.32 -12.35
N ARG A 314 -3.43 13.91 -11.28
CA ARG A 314 -2.35 14.70 -10.66
C ARG A 314 -1.31 15.13 -11.68
N VAL A 315 -0.85 14.21 -12.54
CA VAL A 315 0.24 14.50 -13.47
C VAL A 315 -0.20 15.58 -14.47
N SER A 316 -1.44 15.48 -14.96
CA SER A 316 -1.99 16.42 -15.94
C SER A 316 -2.17 17.83 -15.36
N ILE A 317 -2.70 17.97 -14.15
CA ILE A 317 -2.94 19.29 -13.55
C ILE A 317 -1.66 19.93 -13.00
N MET A 318 -0.72 19.13 -12.49
CA MET A 318 0.58 19.65 -12.05
C MET A 318 1.37 20.21 -13.23
N ARG A 319 1.40 19.49 -14.35
CA ARG A 319 2.02 19.97 -15.59
C ARG A 319 1.43 21.30 -16.06
N TRP A 320 0.10 21.43 -16.06
CA TRP A 320 -0.59 22.67 -16.42
C TRP A 320 -0.17 23.86 -15.52
N ILE A 321 -0.03 23.63 -14.22
CA ILE A 321 0.40 24.65 -13.26
C ILE A 321 1.89 25.00 -13.44
N GLU A 322 2.74 24.00 -13.69
CA GLU A 322 4.18 24.15 -13.92
C GLU A 322 4.50 24.90 -15.22
N GLU A 323 3.67 24.75 -16.25
CA GLU A 323 3.72 25.52 -17.50
C GLU A 323 3.32 27.00 -17.33
N GLY A 324 2.99 27.42 -16.10
CA GLY A 324 2.77 28.82 -15.72
C GLY A 324 1.30 29.26 -15.70
N HIS A 325 0.37 28.35 -16.00
CA HIS A 325 -1.05 28.67 -16.00
C HIS A 325 -1.60 28.82 -14.56
N CYS A 326 -2.42 29.85 -14.33
CA CYS A 326 -3.04 30.13 -13.04
C CYS A 326 -4.56 29.92 -13.04
N THR A 327 -5.10 29.30 -14.09
CA THR A 327 -6.54 29.08 -14.29
C THR A 327 -6.88 27.60 -14.28
N CYS A 328 -8.11 27.29 -13.89
CA CYS A 328 -8.69 25.96 -13.97
C CYS A 328 -8.97 25.60 -15.44
N PRO A 329 -8.40 24.50 -15.98
CA PRO A 329 -8.55 24.13 -17.40
C PRO A 329 -9.99 23.97 -17.88
N LYS A 330 -10.91 23.55 -16.99
CA LYS A 330 -12.30 23.23 -17.34
C LYS A 330 -13.25 24.40 -17.14
N THR A 331 -13.00 25.26 -16.15
CA THR A 331 -13.92 26.37 -15.80
C THR A 331 -13.38 27.75 -16.18
N GLY A 332 -12.09 27.87 -16.54
CA GLY A 332 -11.43 29.16 -16.82
C GLY A 332 -11.23 30.04 -15.58
N GLN A 333 -11.73 29.65 -14.41
CA GLN A 333 -11.62 30.40 -13.17
C GLN A 333 -10.20 30.40 -12.62
N LEU A 334 -9.78 31.50 -11.98
CA LEU A 334 -8.47 31.61 -11.34
C LEU A 334 -8.36 30.63 -10.15
N LEU A 335 -7.24 29.91 -10.07
CA LEU A 335 -6.95 29.02 -8.93
C LEU A 335 -6.53 29.86 -7.72
N VAL A 336 -7.33 29.82 -6.65
CA VAL A 336 -7.04 30.52 -5.38
C VAL A 336 -5.75 30.01 -4.76
N HIS A 337 -5.46 28.72 -4.93
CA HIS A 337 -4.19 28.09 -4.54
C HIS A 337 -3.78 27.03 -5.56
N LYS A 338 -2.46 26.90 -5.76
CA LYS A 338 -1.84 25.99 -6.74
C LYS A 338 -1.61 24.57 -6.20
N ARG A 339 -2.09 24.27 -4.99
CA ARG A 339 -1.89 22.97 -4.33
C ARG A 339 -3.11 22.06 -4.57
N PRO A 340 -2.99 20.97 -5.34
CA PRO A 340 -4.10 20.05 -5.53
C PRO A 340 -4.33 19.15 -4.30
N VAL A 341 -5.59 18.87 -3.98
CA VAL A 341 -6.02 18.02 -2.85
C VAL A 341 -6.43 16.64 -3.37
N PRO A 342 -5.94 15.51 -2.82
CA PRO A 342 -6.30 14.17 -3.31
C PRO A 342 -7.80 13.85 -3.22
N ASN A 343 -8.41 13.38 -4.32
CA ASN A 343 -9.79 12.88 -4.36
C ASN A 343 -9.83 11.36 -4.14
N ARG A 344 -9.61 10.93 -2.90
CA ARG A 344 -9.54 9.50 -2.54
C ARG A 344 -10.84 8.75 -2.83
N ALA A 345 -11.98 9.44 -2.71
CA ALA A 345 -13.30 8.86 -2.99
C ALA A 345 -13.45 8.48 -4.47
N LEU A 346 -13.08 9.39 -5.39
CA LEU A 346 -13.12 9.11 -6.83
C LEU A 346 -12.10 8.03 -7.22
N ARG A 347 -10.89 8.07 -6.63
CA ARG A 347 -9.87 7.03 -6.85
C ARG A 347 -10.40 5.64 -6.53
N ASN A 348 -11.06 5.48 -5.37
CA ASN A 348 -11.62 4.19 -4.97
C ASN A 348 -12.75 3.73 -5.91
N LEU A 349 -13.56 4.66 -6.44
CA LEU A 349 -14.60 4.35 -7.43
C LEU A 349 -13.98 3.87 -8.76
N ILE A 350 -12.94 4.54 -9.24
CA ILE A 350 -12.23 4.16 -10.47
C ILE A 350 -11.61 2.76 -10.33
N VAL A 351 -10.94 2.49 -9.20
CA VAL A 351 -10.35 1.17 -8.91
C VAL A 351 -11.40 0.06 -8.89
N GLN A 352 -12.54 0.30 -8.23
CA GLN A 352 -13.64 -0.67 -8.18
C GLN A 352 -14.27 -0.90 -9.55
N TRP A 353 -14.43 0.17 -10.35
CA TRP A 353 -14.96 0.06 -11.70
C TRP A 353 -14.01 -0.71 -12.64
N CYS A 354 -12.71 -0.45 -12.57
CA CYS A 354 -11.70 -1.21 -13.34
C CYS A 354 -11.71 -2.70 -12.96
N ALA A 355 -11.78 -3.01 -11.66
CA ALA A 355 -11.85 -4.38 -11.18
C ALA A 355 -13.13 -5.11 -11.62
N ALA A 356 -14.27 -4.40 -11.70
CA ALA A 356 -15.53 -4.96 -12.16
C ALA A 356 -15.56 -5.24 -13.68
N HIS A 357 -14.81 -4.46 -14.47
CA HIS A 357 -14.78 -4.54 -15.94
C HIS A 357 -13.52 -5.22 -16.49
N GLY A 358 -12.65 -5.75 -15.62
CA GLY A 358 -11.43 -6.45 -16.02
C GLY A 358 -10.37 -5.56 -16.67
N ILE A 359 -10.40 -4.25 -16.41
CA ILE A 359 -9.43 -3.29 -16.96
C ILE A 359 -8.19 -3.27 -16.05
N PRO A 360 -6.97 -3.47 -16.60
CA PRO A 360 -5.73 -3.35 -15.85
C PRO A 360 -5.59 -1.92 -15.32
N TYR A 361 -5.44 -1.77 -14.01
CA TYR A 361 -5.22 -0.48 -13.36
C TYR A 361 -3.86 -0.51 -12.67
N ASP A 362 -2.85 0.08 -13.31
CA ASP A 362 -1.50 0.15 -12.76
C ASP A 362 -1.44 1.15 -11.61
N GLN A 363 -1.07 0.65 -10.43
CA GLN A 363 -0.69 1.49 -9.31
C GLN A 363 0.71 2.02 -9.59
N LEU A 364 0.84 3.31 -9.88
CA LEU A 364 2.15 3.97 -9.83
C LEU A 364 2.62 3.97 -8.36
N GLU A 365 3.49 3.02 -8.03
CA GLU A 365 4.39 3.13 -6.88
C GLU A 365 5.32 4.31 -7.15
N SER A 366 5.02 5.46 -6.56
CA SER A 366 5.90 6.63 -6.59
C SER A 366 7.13 6.39 -5.70
N SER A 367 8.11 5.70 -6.27
CA SER A 367 9.50 5.74 -5.82
C SER A 367 10.10 7.12 -6.15
N GLU A 368 9.86 8.11 -5.28
CA GLU A 368 10.79 9.20 -4.97
C GLU A 368 10.26 10.01 -3.76
N SER A 369 10.94 9.85 -2.62
CA SER A 369 10.92 10.73 -1.44
C SER A 369 9.60 11.41 -1.07
N CYS A 370 8.75 10.69 -0.33
CA CYS A 370 7.75 11.32 0.54
C CYS A 370 7.64 10.51 1.84
N SER A 371 8.58 10.76 2.75
CA SER A 371 8.57 10.27 4.12
C SER A 371 7.59 11.02 5.03
N ASP A 372 6.62 11.76 4.48
CA ASP A 372 5.58 12.43 5.28
C ASP A 372 4.26 12.43 4.52
N GLY A 373 3.25 11.75 5.08
CA GLY A 373 1.88 11.80 4.55
C GLY A 373 0.99 10.60 4.86
N PHE A 374 1.53 9.52 5.39
CA PHE A 374 0.76 8.70 6.34
C PHE A 374 1.14 9.25 7.70
N VAL A 375 0.23 9.96 8.36
CA VAL A 375 0.18 9.85 9.81
C VAL A 375 -0.13 8.37 10.04
N ALA A 376 0.91 7.53 10.07
CA ALA A 376 0.89 6.37 10.91
C ALA A 376 0.55 6.97 12.27
N ALA A 377 -0.74 6.91 12.63
CA ALA A 377 -1.22 7.37 13.92
C ALA A 377 -0.23 6.78 14.92
N SER A 378 0.57 7.65 15.56
CA SER A 378 1.61 7.20 16.49
C SER A 378 0.98 6.11 17.34
N ALA A 379 1.53 4.89 17.25
CA ALA A 379 0.91 3.75 17.89
C ALA A 379 0.66 4.14 19.35
N SER A 380 -0.59 4.01 19.82
CA SER A 380 -0.89 4.37 21.19
C SER A 380 -0.01 3.53 22.12
N LYS A 381 0.37 4.09 23.27
CA LYS A 381 1.19 3.35 24.23
C LYS A 381 0.56 2.01 24.60
N ALA A 382 -0.77 1.97 24.72
CA ALA A 382 -1.54 0.75 24.88
C ALA A 382 -1.31 -0.26 23.73
N ALA A 383 -1.32 0.18 22.47
CA ALA A 383 -1.05 -0.68 21.32
C ALA A 383 0.38 -1.27 21.37
N ILE A 384 1.37 -0.45 21.75
CA ILE A 384 2.77 -0.88 21.86
C ILE A 384 2.90 -1.96 22.94
N GLU A 385 2.37 -1.72 24.14
CA GLU A 385 2.45 -2.69 25.24
C GLU A 385 1.66 -3.98 24.95
N ALA A 386 0.48 -3.87 24.33
CA ALA A 386 -0.30 -5.04 23.92
C ALA A 386 0.39 -5.86 22.83
N ASN A 387 1.00 -5.21 21.83
CA ASN A 387 1.76 -5.91 20.81
C ASN A 387 3.06 -6.52 21.37
N LYS A 388 3.69 -5.87 22.35
CA LYS A 388 4.85 -6.42 23.07
C LYS A 388 4.47 -7.67 23.88
N ALA A 389 3.35 -7.64 24.59
CA ALA A 389 2.81 -8.80 25.29
C ALA A 389 2.45 -9.94 24.31
N THR A 390 1.86 -9.60 23.16
CA THR A 390 1.56 -10.56 22.09
C THR A 390 2.82 -11.20 21.53
N ALA A 391 3.87 -10.41 21.27
CA ALA A 391 5.16 -10.93 20.82
C ALA A 391 5.79 -11.87 21.85
N GLY A 392 5.65 -11.59 23.15
CA GLY A 392 6.07 -12.52 24.21
C GLY A 392 5.42 -13.90 24.07
N LEU A 393 4.10 -13.96 23.94
CA LEU A 393 3.37 -15.22 23.74
C LEU A 393 3.81 -15.94 22.46
N LEU A 394 4.01 -15.19 21.36
CA LEU A 394 4.44 -15.75 20.08
C LEU A 394 5.84 -16.37 20.16
N ILE A 395 6.77 -15.70 20.85
CA ILE A 395 8.15 -16.19 21.00
C ILE A 395 8.20 -17.43 21.89
N GLU A 396 7.39 -17.48 22.95
CA GLU A 396 7.25 -18.68 23.78
C GLU A 396 6.78 -19.88 22.95
N GLN A 397 5.83 -19.67 22.03
CA GLN A 397 5.38 -20.72 21.12
C GLN A 397 6.42 -21.09 20.06
N LEU A 398 7.20 -20.13 19.55
CA LEU A 398 8.32 -20.45 18.68
C LEU A 398 9.34 -21.37 19.37
N ALA A 399 9.57 -21.15 20.67
CA ALA A 399 10.48 -21.98 21.48
C ALA A 399 9.88 -23.38 21.74
N HIS A 400 8.67 -23.44 22.30
CA HIS A 400 8.13 -24.65 22.94
C HIS A 400 6.87 -25.23 22.29
N GLY A 401 6.26 -24.54 21.33
CA GLY A 401 5.01 -24.96 20.70
C GLY A 401 5.17 -26.16 19.76
N SER A 402 4.03 -26.74 19.36
CA SER A 402 3.97 -27.76 18.31
C SER A 402 4.43 -27.20 16.96
N HIS A 403 4.74 -28.07 15.98
CA HIS A 403 5.12 -27.60 14.63
C HIS A 403 4.05 -26.68 13.99
N GLY A 404 2.77 -26.97 14.22
CA GLY A 404 1.66 -26.10 13.81
C GLY A 404 1.70 -24.74 14.53
N ALA A 405 1.81 -24.75 15.85
CA ALA A 405 1.88 -23.53 16.66
C ALA A 405 3.09 -22.65 16.30
N LYS A 406 4.26 -23.24 16.04
CA LYS A 406 5.46 -22.53 15.55
C LYS A 406 5.22 -21.86 14.20
N THR A 407 4.50 -22.54 13.30
CA THR A 407 4.15 -22.00 11.98
C THR A 407 3.21 -20.80 12.11
N VAL A 408 2.19 -20.89 12.96
CA VAL A 408 1.28 -19.79 13.27
C VAL A 408 2.03 -18.64 13.94
N ALA A 409 2.89 -18.93 14.91
CA ALA A 409 3.66 -17.91 15.60
C ALA A 409 4.61 -17.15 14.67
N ALA A 410 5.31 -17.85 13.77
CA ALA A 410 6.16 -17.23 12.76
C ALA A 410 5.36 -16.32 11.81
N ARG A 411 4.16 -16.74 11.38
CA ARG A 411 3.25 -15.95 10.53
C ARG A 411 2.81 -14.65 11.21
N GLU A 412 2.49 -14.73 12.49
CA GLU A 412 2.00 -13.59 13.26
C GLU A 412 3.13 -12.61 13.62
N ILE A 413 4.34 -13.12 13.87
CA ILE A 413 5.54 -12.29 13.97
C ILE A 413 5.84 -11.60 12.63
N ARG A 414 5.71 -12.31 11.50
CA ARG A 414 5.82 -11.70 10.16
C ARG A 414 4.86 -10.51 10.01
N PHE A 415 3.60 -10.65 10.43
CA PHE A 415 2.61 -9.57 10.37
C PHE A 415 2.91 -8.41 11.33
N LEU A 416 3.26 -8.70 12.60
CA LEU A 416 3.62 -7.66 13.57
C LEU A 416 4.87 -6.88 13.15
N ALA A 417 5.88 -7.55 12.60
CA ALA A 417 7.12 -6.91 12.13
C ALA A 417 6.92 -6.08 10.85
N LYS A 418 5.81 -6.26 10.12
CA LYS A 418 5.47 -5.44 8.96
C LYS A 418 5.19 -3.98 9.37
N THR A 419 4.64 -3.76 10.56
CA THR A 419 4.15 -2.46 11.03
C THR A 419 5.06 -1.85 12.10
N GLY A 420 5.48 -0.59 11.93
CA GLY A 420 6.22 0.16 12.95
C GLY A 420 7.68 -0.27 13.18
N LYS A 421 8.54 0.68 13.55
CA LYS A 421 9.94 0.39 13.93
C LYS A 421 10.02 -0.18 15.36
N GLU A 422 9.07 0.20 16.21
CA GLU A 422 8.93 -0.24 17.60
C GLU A 422 8.68 -1.74 17.66
N ASN A 423 7.77 -2.26 16.82
CA ASN A 423 7.47 -3.68 16.75
C ASN A 423 8.70 -4.50 16.38
N ARG A 424 9.43 -4.07 15.36
CA ARG A 424 10.67 -4.73 14.94
C ARG A 424 11.70 -4.74 16.07
N ALA A 425 11.84 -3.64 16.81
CA ALA A 425 12.79 -3.52 17.90
C ALA A 425 12.50 -4.52 19.03
N TYR A 426 11.30 -4.49 19.61
CA TYR A 426 11.01 -5.33 20.77
C TYR A 426 10.87 -6.82 20.41
N ILE A 427 10.44 -7.17 19.19
CA ILE A 427 10.40 -8.59 18.74
C ILE A 427 11.81 -9.17 18.72
N ALA A 428 12.79 -8.43 18.19
CA ALA A 428 14.18 -8.87 18.16
C ALA A 428 14.80 -8.88 19.56
N GLU A 429 14.51 -7.86 20.39
CA GLU A 429 14.99 -7.78 21.79
C GLU A 429 14.43 -8.89 22.68
N ALA A 430 13.22 -9.36 22.40
CA ALA A 430 12.60 -10.47 23.09
C ALA A 430 13.13 -11.86 22.65
N GLY A 431 14.09 -11.92 21.71
CA GLY A 431 14.77 -13.16 21.34
C GLY A 431 14.08 -13.97 20.25
N ALA A 432 13.32 -13.35 19.34
CA ALA A 432 12.69 -14.08 18.23
C ALA A 432 13.69 -14.72 17.23
N ILE A 433 14.86 -14.09 17.04
CA ILE A 433 15.82 -14.43 15.96
C ILE A 433 16.33 -15.88 16.03
N PRO A 434 16.83 -16.41 17.17
CA PRO A 434 17.28 -17.81 17.26
C PRO A 434 16.19 -18.84 16.91
N HIS A 435 14.95 -18.56 17.28
CA HIS A 435 13.83 -19.46 17.01
C HIS A 435 13.37 -19.38 15.56
N LEU A 436 13.33 -18.19 14.97
CA LEU A 436 13.09 -18.02 13.53
C LEU A 436 14.18 -18.70 12.70
N LYS A 437 15.45 -18.55 13.08
CA LYS A 437 16.58 -19.27 12.45
C LYS A 437 16.30 -20.78 12.37
N THR A 438 15.83 -21.39 13.47
CA THR A 438 15.52 -22.82 13.50
C THR A 438 14.44 -23.22 12.49
N LEU A 439 13.46 -22.34 12.24
CA LEU A 439 12.41 -22.57 11.26
C LEU A 439 12.84 -22.35 9.81
N LEU A 440 13.98 -21.70 9.55
CA LEU A 440 14.54 -21.58 8.18
C LEU A 440 14.90 -22.95 7.60
N SER A 441 15.27 -23.92 8.44
CA SER A 441 15.56 -25.30 8.03
C SER A 441 14.34 -26.24 8.10
N SER A 442 13.13 -25.69 8.26
CA SER A 442 11.91 -26.50 8.35
C SER A 442 11.57 -27.17 7.01
N GLN A 443 11.11 -28.42 7.07
CA GLN A 443 10.55 -29.13 5.91
C GLN A 443 9.15 -28.64 5.54
N ASN A 444 8.51 -27.87 6.41
CA ASN A 444 7.23 -27.23 6.10
C ASN A 444 7.49 -25.91 5.36
N ALA A 445 7.14 -25.88 4.07
CA ALA A 445 7.29 -24.70 3.20
C ALA A 445 6.65 -23.43 3.78
N VAL A 446 5.47 -23.55 4.38
CA VAL A 446 4.76 -22.43 5.01
C VAL A 446 5.53 -21.91 6.23
N ALA A 447 6.11 -22.79 7.04
CA ALA A 447 6.91 -22.39 8.20
C ALA A 447 8.21 -21.71 7.78
N GLN A 448 8.93 -22.26 6.80
CA GLN A 448 10.16 -21.69 6.25
C GLN A 448 9.91 -20.31 5.65
N GLU A 449 8.87 -20.17 4.81
CA GLU A 449 8.51 -18.90 4.17
C GLU A 449 8.12 -17.83 5.19
N ASN A 450 7.28 -18.17 6.17
CA ASN A 450 6.91 -17.22 7.23
C ASN A 450 8.13 -16.82 8.06
N SER A 451 9.04 -17.75 8.34
CA SER A 451 10.26 -17.45 9.07
C SER A 451 11.18 -16.50 8.32
N VAL A 452 11.52 -16.80 7.06
CA VAL A 452 12.41 -15.93 6.27
C VAL A 452 11.79 -14.55 6.02
N THR A 453 10.46 -14.48 5.86
CA THR A 453 9.77 -13.18 5.72
C THR A 453 9.76 -12.38 7.02
N ALA A 454 9.64 -13.05 8.17
CA ALA A 454 9.80 -12.39 9.47
C ALA A 454 11.22 -11.86 9.63
N MET A 455 12.25 -12.63 9.25
CA MET A 455 13.65 -12.21 9.26
C MET A 455 13.90 -11.00 8.36
N LEU A 456 13.33 -10.99 7.15
CA LEU A 456 13.33 -9.84 6.24
C LEU A 456 12.76 -8.60 6.95
N ASN A 457 11.54 -8.69 7.46
CA ASN A 457 10.87 -7.55 8.11
C ASN A 457 11.64 -7.03 9.32
N LEU A 458 12.26 -7.91 10.10
CA LEU A 458 13.11 -7.52 11.23
C LEU A 458 14.40 -6.83 10.77
N SER A 459 15.01 -7.29 9.68
CA SER A 459 16.25 -6.72 9.12
C SER A 459 16.10 -5.27 8.65
N ILE A 460 14.89 -4.85 8.28
CA ILE A 460 14.61 -3.47 7.81
C ILE A 460 15.01 -2.45 8.89
N TYR A 461 14.92 -2.82 10.18
CA TYR A 461 15.37 -1.95 11.27
C TYR A 461 16.87 -2.10 11.54
N ASP A 462 17.63 -1.01 11.40
CA ASP A 462 19.11 -1.04 11.47
C ASP A 462 19.68 -1.69 12.75
N LYS A 463 19.09 -1.42 13.92
CA LYS A 463 19.57 -2.00 15.18
C LYS A 463 19.37 -3.52 15.28
N ASN A 464 18.52 -4.10 14.43
CA ASN A 464 18.32 -5.54 14.39
C ASN A 464 19.29 -6.25 13.45
N LYS A 465 19.92 -5.53 12.50
CA LYS A 465 20.82 -6.16 11.53
C LYS A 465 22.01 -6.84 12.22
N SER A 466 22.58 -6.23 13.26
CA SER A 466 23.63 -6.87 14.08
C SER A 466 23.12 -8.12 14.80
N ARG A 467 21.92 -8.07 15.40
CA ARG A 467 21.31 -9.22 16.07
C ARG A 467 21.08 -10.40 15.11
N ILE A 468 20.76 -10.14 13.85
CA ILE A 468 20.57 -11.18 12.82
C ILE A 468 21.91 -11.76 12.38
N ILE A 469 22.88 -10.90 12.03
CA ILE A 469 24.15 -11.33 11.45
C ILE A 469 25.06 -11.98 12.50
N ASP A 470 25.00 -11.55 13.76
CA ASP A 470 25.85 -12.05 14.85
C ASP A 470 25.27 -13.31 15.53
N GLU A 471 24.00 -13.65 15.26
CA GLU A 471 23.42 -14.92 15.69
C GLU A 471 24.10 -16.09 14.96
N VAL A 472 24.67 -17.01 15.73
CA VAL A 472 25.50 -18.11 15.20
C VAL A 472 24.73 -18.96 14.20
N GLY A 473 25.28 -19.11 13.00
CA GLY A 473 24.71 -19.90 11.90
C GLY A 473 23.49 -19.27 11.20
N CYS A 474 23.05 -18.08 11.63
CA CYS A 474 21.88 -17.42 11.06
C CYS A 474 22.07 -17.02 9.60
N LEU A 475 23.23 -16.42 9.28
CA LEU A 475 23.59 -16.05 7.91
C LEU A 475 23.57 -17.27 6.98
N GLY A 476 24.24 -18.36 7.37
CA GLY A 476 24.23 -19.62 6.63
C GLY A 476 22.82 -20.16 6.41
N SER A 477 21.95 -20.18 7.44
CA SER A 477 20.55 -20.60 7.27
C SER A 477 19.75 -19.72 6.31
N ILE A 478 20.00 -18.41 6.26
CA ILE A 478 19.36 -17.51 5.26
C ILE A 478 19.87 -17.86 3.85
N VAL A 479 21.16 -18.13 3.70
CA VAL A 479 21.76 -18.54 2.42
C VAL A 479 21.24 -19.90 1.97
N ASP A 480 21.03 -20.85 2.88
CA ASP A 480 20.41 -22.14 2.58
C ASP A 480 18.99 -21.98 2.05
N VAL A 481 18.19 -21.06 2.62
CA VAL A 481 16.85 -20.75 2.09
C VAL A 481 16.94 -20.11 0.70
N LEU A 482 17.93 -19.26 0.43
CA LEU A 482 18.13 -18.69 -0.91
C LEU A 482 18.46 -19.78 -1.96
N ARG A 483 19.29 -20.76 -1.56
CA ARG A 483 19.74 -21.87 -2.42
C ARG A 483 18.67 -22.93 -2.63
N PHE A 484 18.04 -23.37 -1.54
CA PHE A 484 17.24 -24.60 -1.48
C PHE A 484 15.84 -24.37 -0.89
N GLY A 485 15.39 -23.11 -0.80
CA GLY A 485 14.06 -22.79 -0.28
C GLY A 485 12.94 -23.48 -1.06
N HIS A 486 11.91 -23.93 -0.34
CA HIS A 486 10.80 -24.72 -0.91
C HIS A 486 9.92 -23.93 -1.89
N THR A 487 9.88 -22.61 -1.75
CA THR A 487 9.07 -21.71 -2.60
C THR A 487 9.95 -20.61 -3.20
N THR A 488 9.55 -20.12 -4.38
CA THR A 488 10.17 -18.94 -4.98
C THR A 488 10.09 -17.73 -4.05
N GLU A 489 8.95 -17.53 -3.38
CA GLU A 489 8.79 -16.44 -2.41
C GLU A 489 9.78 -16.55 -1.23
N ALA A 490 10.04 -17.76 -0.72
CA ALA A 490 11.04 -17.95 0.34
C ALA A 490 12.45 -17.58 -0.13
N ARG A 491 12.84 -18.00 -1.35
CA ARG A 491 14.15 -17.66 -1.95
C ARG A 491 14.29 -16.15 -2.18
N GLU A 492 13.25 -15.50 -2.68
CA GLU A 492 13.23 -14.04 -2.89
C GLU A 492 13.30 -13.27 -1.57
N ASN A 493 12.55 -13.68 -0.55
CA ASN A 493 12.62 -13.05 0.77
C ASN A 493 13.99 -13.27 1.44
N ALA A 494 14.67 -14.38 1.17
CA ALA A 494 16.06 -14.58 1.59
C ALA A 494 17.01 -13.60 0.89
N ALA A 495 16.89 -13.44 -0.43
CA ALA A 495 17.67 -12.45 -1.19
C ALA A 495 17.42 -11.02 -0.69
N ALA A 496 16.16 -10.65 -0.44
CA ALA A 496 15.78 -9.36 0.13
C ALA A 496 16.38 -9.14 1.53
N THR A 497 16.48 -10.21 2.34
CA THR A 497 17.12 -10.16 3.65
C THR A 497 18.62 -9.89 3.50
N LEU A 498 19.32 -10.58 2.60
CA LEU A 498 20.74 -10.32 2.30
C LEU A 498 20.97 -8.93 1.72
N PHE A 499 20.08 -8.46 0.84
CA PHE A 499 20.09 -7.08 0.35
C PHE A 499 20.03 -6.09 1.52
N SER A 500 19.05 -6.23 2.42
CA SER A 500 18.90 -5.38 3.61
C SER A 500 20.15 -5.40 4.50
N LEU A 501 20.73 -6.57 4.77
CA LEU A 501 21.93 -6.71 5.59
C LEU A 501 23.18 -6.11 4.90
N SER A 502 23.31 -6.27 3.58
CA SER A 502 24.45 -5.75 2.79
C SER A 502 24.55 -4.23 2.73
N ALA A 503 23.52 -3.51 3.19
CA ALA A 503 23.56 -2.05 3.36
C ALA A 503 24.61 -1.62 4.40
N VAL A 504 24.93 -2.48 5.36
CA VAL A 504 25.97 -2.24 6.37
C VAL A 504 27.33 -2.67 5.82
N HIS A 505 28.33 -1.78 5.86
CA HIS A 505 29.65 -2.02 5.27
C HIS A 505 30.30 -3.31 5.79
N ASP A 506 30.31 -3.50 7.11
CA ASP A 506 31.02 -4.61 7.77
C ASP A 506 30.40 -5.99 7.47
N TYR A 507 29.14 -6.03 7.04
CA TYR A 507 28.45 -7.28 6.72
C TYR A 507 28.70 -7.73 5.28
N LYS A 508 29.11 -6.83 4.38
CA LYS A 508 29.34 -7.14 2.96
C LYS A 508 30.39 -8.23 2.77
N LYS A 509 31.47 -8.19 3.54
CA LYS A 509 32.53 -9.21 3.46
C LYS A 509 32.02 -10.56 3.97
N ARG A 510 31.38 -10.57 5.14
CA ARG A 510 30.79 -11.77 5.75
C ARG A 510 29.76 -12.44 4.83
N ILE A 511 28.88 -11.66 4.21
CA ILE A 511 27.87 -12.17 3.27
C ILE A 511 28.54 -12.76 2.02
N ALA A 512 29.58 -12.12 1.48
CA ALA A 512 30.28 -12.65 0.31
C ALA A 512 31.05 -13.93 0.64
N GLU A 513 31.65 -14.02 1.83
CA GLU A 513 32.43 -15.18 2.28
C GLU A 513 31.57 -16.40 2.62
N GLU A 514 30.29 -16.22 2.93
CA GLU A 514 29.36 -17.31 3.20
C GLU A 514 29.14 -18.20 1.95
N ASP A 515 29.30 -19.51 2.13
CA ASP A 515 29.39 -20.43 1.00
C ASP A 515 28.07 -20.53 0.22
N GLY A 516 28.17 -20.27 -1.08
CA GLY A 516 27.05 -20.27 -2.01
C GLY A 516 26.16 -19.03 -1.95
N ALA A 517 26.46 -18.02 -1.11
CA ALA A 517 25.65 -16.80 -1.03
C ALA A 517 25.65 -16.02 -2.35
N VAL A 518 26.84 -15.76 -2.89
CA VAL A 518 26.99 -15.00 -4.15
C VAL A 518 26.50 -15.80 -5.35
N GLU A 519 26.77 -17.11 -5.38
CA GLU A 519 26.30 -18.02 -6.43
C GLU A 519 24.76 -18.04 -6.48
N ALA A 520 24.11 -18.14 -5.33
CA ALA A 520 22.65 -18.19 -5.26
C ALA A 520 22.00 -16.85 -5.63
N LEU A 521 22.62 -15.72 -5.26
CA LEU A 521 22.20 -14.40 -5.73
C LEU A 521 22.36 -14.26 -7.25
N ALA A 522 23.47 -14.75 -7.82
CA ALA A 522 23.69 -14.75 -9.26
C ALA A 522 22.66 -15.61 -10.00
N GLY A 523 22.35 -16.80 -9.48
CA GLY A 523 21.29 -17.66 -10.02
C GLY A 523 19.89 -17.06 -9.91
N LEU A 524 19.58 -16.36 -8.81
CA LEU A 524 18.30 -15.66 -8.69
C LEU A 524 18.20 -14.46 -9.65
N LEU A 525 19.32 -13.80 -9.97
CA LEU A 525 19.36 -12.72 -10.96
C LEU A 525 19.07 -13.23 -12.39
N THR A 526 19.46 -14.46 -12.72
CA THR A 526 19.19 -15.04 -14.05
C THR A 526 17.77 -15.62 -14.15
N GLU A 527 17.34 -16.37 -13.15
CA GLU A 527 16.12 -17.22 -13.20
C GLU A 527 14.94 -16.70 -12.36
N GLY A 528 15.14 -15.71 -11.50
CA GLY A 528 14.12 -15.22 -10.57
C GLY A 528 12.98 -14.43 -11.22
N THR A 529 11.94 -14.12 -10.44
CA THR A 529 10.90 -13.17 -10.88
C THR A 529 11.47 -11.75 -10.97
N PRO A 530 10.78 -10.77 -11.57
CA PRO A 530 11.24 -9.38 -11.60
C PRO A 530 11.61 -8.83 -10.21
N ARG A 531 10.86 -9.20 -9.17
CA ARG A 531 11.17 -8.84 -7.78
C ARG A 531 12.45 -9.51 -7.29
N GLY A 532 12.54 -10.84 -7.44
CA GLY A 532 13.73 -11.60 -7.05
C GLY A 532 15.01 -11.11 -7.73
N LYS A 533 14.92 -10.79 -9.03
CA LYS A 533 16.03 -10.21 -9.80
C LYS A 533 16.44 -8.84 -9.26
N LYS A 534 15.47 -8.00 -8.87
CA LYS A 534 15.75 -6.68 -8.29
C LYS A 534 16.49 -6.79 -6.96
N ASP A 535 15.97 -7.62 -6.05
CA ASP A 535 16.62 -7.84 -4.75
C ASP A 535 18.03 -8.45 -4.92
N ALA A 536 18.19 -9.41 -5.83
CA ALA A 536 19.47 -10.04 -6.13
C ALA A 536 20.50 -9.07 -6.72
N VAL A 537 20.15 -8.28 -7.75
CA VAL A 537 21.10 -7.33 -8.36
C VAL A 537 21.50 -6.24 -7.38
N THR A 538 20.59 -5.77 -6.53
CA THR A 538 20.90 -4.74 -5.54
C THR A 538 21.80 -5.30 -4.42
N ALA A 539 21.58 -6.55 -3.99
CA ALA A 539 22.52 -7.22 -3.09
C ALA A 539 23.92 -7.35 -3.72
N LEU A 540 24.03 -7.85 -4.94
CA LEU A 540 25.31 -7.98 -5.66
C LEU A 540 26.01 -6.63 -5.86
N TYR A 541 25.25 -5.58 -6.19
CA TYR A 541 25.77 -4.22 -6.25
C TYR A 541 26.34 -3.78 -4.89
N ASN A 542 25.61 -3.94 -3.79
CA ASN A 542 26.09 -3.60 -2.46
C ASN A 542 27.37 -4.37 -2.10
N LEU A 543 27.43 -5.67 -2.39
CA LEU A 543 28.61 -6.49 -2.16
C LEU A 543 29.82 -6.01 -2.98
N SER A 544 29.61 -5.58 -4.22
CA SER A 544 30.67 -5.07 -5.11
C SER A 544 31.31 -3.75 -4.64
N THR A 545 30.66 -3.03 -3.73
CA THR A 545 31.23 -1.81 -3.14
C THR A 545 32.42 -2.10 -2.22
N HIS A 546 32.55 -3.33 -1.72
CA HIS A 546 33.70 -3.77 -0.95
C HIS A 546 34.70 -4.47 -1.87
N THR A 547 35.90 -3.91 -2.01
CA THR A 547 36.92 -4.37 -2.98
C THR A 547 37.34 -5.82 -2.81
N ASP A 548 37.41 -6.30 -1.57
CA ASP A 548 37.86 -7.64 -1.21
C ASP A 548 36.91 -8.73 -1.71
N ASN A 549 35.64 -8.39 -1.96
CA ASN A 549 34.63 -9.31 -2.46
C ASN A 549 34.82 -9.68 -3.93
N CYS A 550 35.66 -8.93 -4.68
CA CYS A 550 35.80 -9.08 -6.12
C CYS A 550 36.15 -10.52 -6.53
N VAL A 551 37.15 -11.14 -5.89
CA VAL A 551 37.58 -12.51 -6.20
C VAL A 551 36.42 -13.50 -6.06
N ARG A 552 35.72 -13.46 -4.92
CA ARG A 552 34.59 -14.36 -4.67
C ARG A 552 33.42 -14.12 -5.62
N MET A 553 33.15 -12.86 -6.00
CA MET A 553 32.14 -12.52 -7.00
C MET A 553 32.44 -13.14 -8.36
N LEU A 554 33.71 -13.18 -8.75
CA LEU A 554 34.13 -13.81 -10.00
C LEU A 554 33.99 -15.32 -9.94
N GLU A 555 34.52 -15.96 -8.89
CA GLU A 555 34.47 -17.42 -8.71
C GLU A 555 33.04 -17.96 -8.65
N SER A 556 32.09 -17.14 -8.17
CA SER A 556 30.67 -17.52 -8.02
C SER A 556 29.82 -17.20 -9.26
N GLY A 557 30.43 -16.81 -10.38
CA GLY A 557 29.70 -16.51 -11.63
C GLY A 557 28.87 -15.21 -11.62
N ALA A 558 29.08 -14.32 -10.64
CA ALA A 558 28.29 -13.09 -10.54
C ALA A 558 28.53 -12.15 -11.73
N VAL A 559 29.74 -12.13 -12.30
CA VAL A 559 30.06 -11.31 -13.47
C VAL A 559 29.21 -11.69 -14.68
N THR A 560 29.11 -12.99 -14.99
CA THR A 560 28.29 -13.50 -16.09
C THR A 560 26.81 -13.16 -15.88
N ALA A 561 26.30 -13.34 -14.66
CA ALA A 561 24.92 -12.97 -14.32
C ALA A 561 24.64 -11.46 -14.45
N LEU A 562 25.58 -10.61 -14.01
CA LEU A 562 25.47 -9.15 -14.14
C LEU A 562 25.53 -8.70 -15.61
N VAL A 563 26.36 -9.32 -16.44
CA VAL A 563 26.41 -9.04 -17.89
C VAL A 563 25.09 -9.42 -18.56
N ALA A 564 24.53 -10.58 -18.24
CA ALA A 564 23.20 -10.97 -18.72
C ALA A 564 22.11 -9.99 -18.25
N ALA A 565 22.20 -9.49 -17.01
CA ALA A 565 21.26 -8.53 -16.43
C ALA A 565 21.21 -7.17 -17.16
N LEU A 566 22.24 -6.80 -17.94
CA LEU A 566 22.24 -5.57 -18.75
C LEU A 566 21.13 -5.56 -19.81
N GLY A 567 20.64 -6.73 -20.23
CA GLY A 567 19.56 -6.88 -21.21
C GLY A 567 18.14 -6.83 -20.64
N PHE A 568 17.96 -6.74 -19.31
CA PHE A 568 16.65 -6.78 -18.67
C PHE A 568 16.28 -5.41 -18.07
N GLU A 569 15.14 -4.87 -18.51
CA GLU A 569 14.59 -3.64 -17.93
C GLU A 569 14.31 -3.80 -16.42
N GLY A 570 14.58 -2.75 -15.65
CA GLY A 570 14.39 -2.73 -14.19
C GLY A 570 15.61 -3.12 -13.34
N VAL A 571 16.54 -3.92 -13.87
CA VAL A 571 17.77 -4.36 -13.16
C VAL A 571 19.07 -3.94 -13.83
N ALA A 572 19.01 -3.53 -15.11
CA ALA A 572 20.19 -3.18 -15.88
C ALA A 572 21.00 -2.04 -15.22
N GLU A 573 20.34 -1.01 -14.67
CA GLU A 573 21.05 0.13 -14.03
C GLU A 573 21.97 -0.31 -12.88
N GLU A 574 21.47 -1.14 -11.96
CA GLU A 574 22.27 -1.69 -10.86
C GLU A 574 23.32 -2.67 -11.36
N ALA A 575 23.02 -3.45 -12.40
CA ALA A 575 23.98 -4.37 -12.99
C ALA A 575 25.19 -3.63 -13.57
N ALA A 576 24.98 -2.56 -14.34
CA ALA A 576 26.07 -1.72 -14.83
C ALA A 576 26.81 -0.99 -13.70
N ALA A 577 26.12 -0.60 -12.63
CA ALA A 577 26.75 0.01 -11.47
C ALA A 577 27.70 -0.98 -10.77
N ALA A 578 27.29 -2.24 -10.59
CA ALA A 578 28.10 -3.30 -10.02
C ALA A 578 29.30 -3.63 -10.91
N LEU A 579 29.08 -3.77 -12.22
CA LEU A 579 30.17 -3.99 -13.19
C LEU A 579 31.17 -2.85 -13.15
N ALA A 580 30.72 -1.58 -13.07
CA ALA A 580 31.60 -0.42 -12.97
C ALA A 580 32.49 -0.41 -11.72
N LEU A 581 32.08 -1.10 -10.64
CA LEU A 581 32.90 -1.29 -9.44
C LEU A 581 33.87 -2.46 -9.59
N ILE A 582 33.40 -3.58 -10.15
CA ILE A 582 34.21 -4.79 -10.37
C ILE A 582 35.40 -4.50 -11.31
N VAL A 583 35.17 -3.79 -12.42
CA VAL A 583 36.22 -3.49 -13.41
C VAL A 583 37.30 -2.52 -12.91
N ARG A 584 37.13 -1.90 -11.74
CA ARG A 584 38.18 -1.09 -11.12
C ARG A 584 39.35 -1.94 -10.63
N GLN A 585 39.13 -3.24 -10.47
CA GLN A 585 40.17 -4.20 -10.13
C GLN A 585 40.68 -4.88 -11.41
N PRO A 586 42.00 -5.07 -11.61
CA PRO A 586 42.52 -5.71 -12.82
C PRO A 586 41.95 -7.12 -13.09
N ILE A 587 41.78 -7.90 -12.02
CA ILE A 587 41.17 -9.24 -12.09
C ILE A 587 39.71 -9.16 -12.54
N GLY A 588 38.93 -8.22 -12.00
CA GLY A 588 37.55 -7.97 -12.42
C GLY A 588 37.44 -7.46 -13.86
N ALA A 589 38.34 -6.56 -14.27
CA ALA A 589 38.41 -6.08 -15.65
C ALA A 589 38.70 -7.22 -16.64
N THR A 590 39.61 -8.13 -16.30
CA THR A 590 39.91 -9.31 -17.13
C THR A 590 38.70 -10.26 -17.24
N ALA A 591 37.94 -10.44 -16.16
CA ALA A 591 36.74 -11.27 -16.19
C ALA A 591 35.62 -10.65 -17.03
N VAL A 592 35.34 -9.35 -16.86
CA VAL A 592 34.32 -8.65 -17.64
C VAL A 592 34.71 -8.53 -19.11
N GLU A 593 36.01 -8.40 -19.41
CA GLU A 593 36.52 -8.41 -20.78
C GLU A 593 36.13 -9.73 -21.47
N LYS A 594 36.38 -10.89 -20.86
CA LYS A 594 36.09 -12.21 -21.43
C LYS A 594 34.61 -12.47 -21.75
N GLU A 595 33.69 -11.73 -21.13
CA GLU A 595 32.26 -11.83 -21.39
C GLU A 595 31.89 -11.15 -22.72
N GLU A 596 31.51 -11.94 -23.73
CA GLU A 596 31.25 -11.47 -25.10
C GLU A 596 30.20 -10.35 -25.15
N MET A 597 29.16 -10.46 -24.32
CA MET A 597 28.04 -9.52 -24.29
C MET A 597 28.27 -8.29 -23.39
N ALA A 598 29.39 -8.21 -22.67
CA ALA A 598 29.62 -7.12 -21.70
C ALA A 598 29.69 -5.75 -22.37
N VAL A 599 30.54 -5.59 -23.38
CA VAL A 599 30.71 -4.31 -24.09
C VAL A 599 29.43 -3.94 -24.85
N ALA A 600 28.81 -4.91 -25.53
CA ALA A 600 27.57 -4.70 -26.26
C ALA A 600 26.41 -4.28 -25.34
N GLY A 601 26.24 -4.93 -24.20
CA GLY A 601 25.22 -4.59 -23.20
C GLY A 601 25.41 -3.19 -22.60
N LEU A 602 26.66 -2.83 -22.26
CA LEU A 602 26.98 -1.49 -21.75
C LEU A 602 26.72 -0.40 -22.80
N LEU A 603 27.02 -0.66 -24.08
CA LEU A 603 26.69 0.27 -25.17
C LEU A 603 25.17 0.37 -25.42
N GLY A 604 24.45 -0.74 -25.30
CA GLY A 604 22.98 -0.73 -25.30
C GLY A 604 22.43 0.21 -24.24
N MET A 605 22.95 0.12 -23.02
CA MET A 605 22.56 1.00 -21.92
C MET A 605 22.95 2.47 -22.14
N MET A 606 24.10 2.74 -22.77
CA MET A 606 24.44 4.12 -23.19
C MET A 606 23.42 4.70 -24.16
N ARG A 607 22.75 3.87 -24.95
CA ARG A 607 21.78 4.27 -25.98
C ARG A 607 20.39 4.50 -25.39
N CYS A 608 19.83 3.49 -24.73
CA CYS A 608 18.43 3.48 -24.26
C CYS A 608 18.25 3.54 -22.73
N GLY A 609 19.32 3.57 -21.93
CA GLY A 609 19.21 3.57 -20.47
C GLY A 609 18.75 4.90 -19.86
N THR A 610 18.40 4.84 -18.57
CA THR A 610 18.14 6.03 -17.72
C THR A 610 19.38 6.93 -17.66
N PRO A 611 19.26 8.21 -17.24
CA PRO A 611 20.42 9.09 -17.06
C PRO A 611 21.50 8.50 -16.15
N ARG A 612 21.10 7.77 -15.10
CA ARG A 612 22.01 7.05 -14.19
C ARG A 612 22.60 5.79 -14.83
N GLY A 613 21.79 4.98 -15.52
CA GLY A 613 22.25 3.82 -16.28
C GLY A 613 23.30 4.20 -17.33
N LYS A 614 23.05 5.25 -18.12
CA LYS A 614 24.02 5.80 -19.07
C LYS A 614 25.33 6.22 -18.40
N GLU A 615 25.24 6.84 -17.23
CA GLU A 615 26.42 7.23 -16.46
C GLU A 615 27.23 6.02 -15.96
N ASN A 616 26.55 4.99 -15.45
CA ASN A 616 27.17 3.76 -14.97
C ASN A 616 27.82 2.98 -16.12
N ALA A 617 27.14 2.90 -17.27
CA ALA A 617 27.66 2.25 -18.46
C ALA A 617 28.97 2.88 -18.96
N VAL A 618 29.01 4.21 -19.10
CA VAL A 618 30.26 4.90 -19.49
C VAL A 618 31.34 4.75 -18.43
N ALA A 619 30.97 4.70 -17.15
CA ALA A 619 31.94 4.45 -16.09
C ALA A 619 32.57 3.07 -16.22
N ALA A 620 31.77 2.03 -16.43
CA ALA A 620 32.25 0.67 -16.61
C ALA A 620 33.18 0.58 -17.82
N LEU A 621 32.81 1.13 -18.97
CA LEU A 621 33.67 1.12 -20.16
C LEU A 621 34.98 1.89 -19.96
N LEU A 622 34.95 3.04 -19.29
CA LEU A 622 36.15 3.83 -18.99
C LEU A 622 37.10 3.07 -18.07
N GLU A 623 36.58 2.48 -16.99
CA GLU A 623 37.38 1.73 -16.03
C GLU A 623 37.87 0.39 -16.64
N LEU A 624 37.10 -0.23 -17.53
CA LEU A 624 37.53 -1.39 -18.30
C LEU A 624 38.75 -1.09 -19.18
N CYS A 625 38.79 0.07 -19.85
CA CYS A 625 39.97 0.51 -20.61
C CYS A 625 41.18 0.79 -19.70
N ARG A 626 40.95 1.31 -18.49
CA ARG A 626 42.02 1.65 -17.54
C ARG A 626 42.66 0.42 -16.89
N SER A 627 41.82 -0.52 -16.44
CA SER A 627 42.25 -1.67 -15.64
C SER A 627 42.45 -2.95 -16.46
N GLY A 628 41.79 -3.08 -17.61
CA GLY A 628 41.85 -4.27 -18.48
C GLY A 628 42.97 -4.24 -19.53
N GLY A 629 43.79 -3.19 -19.55
CA GLY A 629 44.95 -3.09 -20.44
C GLY A 629 44.58 -2.95 -21.93
N LYS A 630 45.54 -3.29 -22.80
CA LYS A 630 45.42 -3.05 -24.25
C LYS A 630 44.29 -3.85 -24.89
N VAL A 631 44.13 -5.12 -24.53
CA VAL A 631 43.14 -6.02 -25.14
C VAL A 631 41.71 -5.52 -24.86
N ALA A 632 41.40 -5.22 -23.59
CA ALA A 632 40.10 -4.67 -23.20
C ALA A 632 39.83 -3.32 -23.89
N THR A 633 40.85 -2.44 -23.93
CA THR A 633 40.76 -1.15 -24.62
C THR A 633 40.44 -1.35 -26.10
N GLU A 634 41.20 -2.17 -26.83
CA GLU A 634 40.95 -2.44 -28.25
C GLU A 634 39.54 -2.98 -28.50
N ARG A 635 39.02 -3.86 -27.65
CA ARG A 635 37.64 -4.37 -27.78
C ARG A 635 36.62 -3.25 -27.67
N VAL A 636 36.73 -2.39 -26.66
CA VAL A 636 35.83 -1.24 -26.48
C VAL A 636 35.92 -0.30 -27.69
N LEU A 637 37.14 0.04 -28.12
CA LEU A 637 37.36 1.01 -29.21
C LEU A 637 36.92 0.48 -30.60
N LYS A 638 37.08 -0.82 -30.88
CA LYS A 638 36.67 -1.43 -32.15
C LYS A 638 35.14 -1.59 -32.27
N THR A 639 34.38 -1.33 -31.21
CA THR A 639 32.94 -1.53 -31.24
C THR A 639 32.23 -0.41 -32.01
N PRO A 640 31.46 -0.72 -33.07
CA PRO A 640 30.74 0.29 -33.82
C PRO A 640 29.74 1.05 -32.94
N ALA A 641 29.47 2.32 -33.29
CA ALA A 641 28.61 3.26 -32.58
C ALA A 641 29.17 3.91 -31.30
N LEU A 642 30.31 3.49 -30.74
CA LEU A 642 30.90 4.12 -29.54
C LEU A 642 31.12 5.64 -29.72
N ALA A 643 31.72 6.06 -30.84
CA ALA A 643 32.01 7.48 -31.09
C ALA A 643 30.74 8.35 -31.12
N GLY A 644 29.68 7.88 -31.80
CA GLY A 644 28.39 8.58 -31.85
C GLY A 644 27.73 8.66 -30.48
N LEU A 645 27.75 7.56 -29.71
CA LEU A 645 27.19 7.54 -28.34
C LEU A 645 27.96 8.46 -27.38
N LEU A 646 29.29 8.54 -27.50
CA LEU A 646 30.10 9.47 -26.73
C LEU A 646 29.74 10.93 -27.04
N GLN A 647 29.59 11.28 -28.32
CA GLN A 647 29.13 12.62 -28.72
C GLN A 647 27.75 12.92 -28.15
N THR A 648 26.77 12.02 -28.32
CA THR A 648 25.43 12.20 -27.75
C THR A 648 25.47 12.43 -26.24
N LEU A 649 26.25 11.66 -25.49
CA LEU A 649 26.38 11.82 -24.04
C LEU A 649 27.11 13.08 -23.62
N LEU A 650 28.06 13.59 -24.42
CA LEU A 650 28.72 14.88 -24.17
C LEU A 650 27.74 16.06 -24.24
N PHE A 651 26.70 15.98 -25.08
CA PHE A 651 25.69 17.03 -25.19
C PHE A 651 24.52 16.84 -24.21
N THR A 652 24.00 15.61 -24.12
CA THR A 652 22.73 15.31 -23.43
C THR A 652 22.87 14.65 -22.06
N GLY A 653 24.08 14.21 -21.69
CA GLY A 653 24.32 13.45 -20.46
C GLY A 653 24.37 14.31 -19.18
N THR A 654 24.28 13.64 -18.03
CA THR A 654 24.48 14.27 -16.72
C THR A 654 25.89 14.87 -16.59
N LYS A 655 26.11 15.79 -15.64
CA LYS A 655 27.45 16.36 -15.38
C LYS A 655 28.52 15.28 -15.19
N ARG A 656 28.20 14.16 -14.53
CA ARG A 656 29.13 13.05 -14.30
C ARG A 656 29.27 12.16 -15.54
N ALA A 657 28.18 11.91 -16.28
CA ALA A 657 28.24 11.19 -17.55
C ALA A 657 29.12 11.93 -18.58
N ARG A 658 28.95 13.25 -18.73
CA ARG A 658 29.79 14.08 -19.62
C ARG A 658 31.27 14.01 -19.28
N ARG A 659 31.63 14.12 -17.99
CA ARG A 659 33.04 14.02 -17.55
C ARG A 659 33.65 12.64 -17.85
N LYS A 660 32.89 11.57 -17.62
CA LYS A 660 33.31 10.20 -17.92
C LYS A 660 33.42 9.98 -19.43
N ALA A 661 32.45 10.44 -20.21
CA ALA A 661 32.45 10.36 -21.67
C ALA A 661 33.63 11.13 -22.29
N ALA A 662 33.93 12.34 -21.81
CA ALA A 662 35.10 13.10 -22.25
C ALA A 662 36.41 12.38 -21.91
N SER A 663 36.46 11.65 -20.80
CA SER A 663 37.64 10.87 -20.43
C SER A 663 37.80 9.62 -21.30
N LEU A 664 36.71 8.93 -21.61
CA LEU A 664 36.72 7.79 -22.53
C LEU A 664 37.06 8.23 -23.97
N ALA A 665 36.54 9.37 -24.43
CA ALA A 665 36.90 9.96 -25.72
C ALA A 665 38.38 10.29 -25.83
N ARG A 666 39.03 10.77 -24.75
CA ARG A 666 40.49 10.99 -24.72
C ARG A 666 41.28 9.70 -24.83
N VAL A 667 40.79 8.60 -24.23
CA VAL A 667 41.41 7.27 -24.40
C VAL A 667 41.28 6.82 -25.86
N PHE A 668 40.09 7.00 -26.45
CA PHE A 668 39.81 6.68 -27.86
C PHE A 668 40.76 7.42 -28.82
N GLN A 669 40.87 8.75 -28.68
CA GLN A 669 41.75 9.59 -29.52
C GLN A 669 43.24 9.23 -29.39
N ARG A 670 43.72 8.93 -28.18
CA ARG A 670 45.12 8.52 -27.98
C ARG A 670 45.46 7.22 -28.70
N CYS A 671 44.53 6.28 -28.73
CA CYS A 671 44.72 5.00 -29.41
C CYS A 671 44.62 5.12 -30.93
N GLU A 672 43.72 5.94 -31.46
CA GLU A 672 43.66 6.23 -32.91
C GLU A 672 44.94 6.90 -33.42
N ASN A 673 45.45 7.90 -32.69
CA ASN A 673 46.70 8.57 -33.05
C ASN A 673 47.93 7.64 -32.92
N GLY A 674 47.91 6.69 -31.98
CA GLY A 674 48.94 5.67 -31.84
C GLY A 674 48.94 4.63 -32.97
N ALA A 675 47.77 4.29 -33.51
CA ALA A 675 47.63 3.36 -34.64
C ALA A 675 48.12 3.98 -35.96
N LEU A 676 47.95 5.30 -36.14
CA LEU A 676 48.46 6.04 -37.30
C LEU A 676 49.99 6.18 -37.31
N HIS A 677 50.66 6.08 -36.17
CA HIS A 677 52.13 6.20 -36.08
C HIS A 677 52.91 4.90 -36.33
N PHE A 678 52.25 3.72 -36.37
CA PHE A 678 52.94 2.42 -36.53
C PHE A 678 52.69 1.74 -37.89
N GLY A 679 51.88 2.33 -38.76
CA GLY A 679 51.57 1.81 -40.10
C GLY A 679 52.10 2.69 -41.24
N GLY A 680 53.34 2.44 -41.68
CA GLY A 680 53.78 2.76 -43.05
C GLY A 680 54.47 4.11 -43.29
N LEU A 681 55.60 4.04 -43.98
CA LEU A 681 56.46 5.14 -44.44
C LEU A 681 55.74 6.17 -45.33
N GLY A 682 56.13 7.43 -45.15
CA GLY A 682 56.56 8.32 -46.25
C GLY A 682 55.47 8.87 -47.19
N ILE A 683 55.10 10.14 -46.96
CA ILE A 683 55.26 11.27 -47.90
C ILE A 683 54.88 12.53 -47.13
N GLY A 684 55.81 13.48 -47.07
CA GLY A 684 55.67 14.69 -46.28
C GLY A 684 54.70 15.70 -46.86
N TYR A 685 54.16 16.52 -45.96
CA TYR A 685 54.07 17.96 -46.20
C TYR A 685 54.60 18.66 -44.95
N ALA A 686 55.81 19.20 -45.09
CA ALA A 686 56.39 20.13 -44.16
C ALA A 686 55.61 21.45 -44.20
N PHE A 687 55.35 22.04 -43.04
CA PHE A 687 55.51 23.49 -42.91
C PHE A 687 56.11 23.84 -41.55
N ALA A 688 57.33 24.40 -41.67
CA ALA A 688 57.99 25.39 -40.83
C ALA A 688 58.35 25.03 -39.39
N SER A 689 59.57 24.52 -39.26
CA SER A 689 60.47 24.80 -38.14
C SER A 689 60.57 26.31 -37.87
N ASN A 690 60.65 26.69 -36.59
CA ASN A 690 61.71 27.60 -36.18
C ASN A 690 62.15 27.29 -34.75
N SER A 691 63.44 27.02 -34.68
CA SER A 691 64.29 26.68 -33.55
C SER A 691 64.40 27.81 -32.53
N ALA A 692 64.63 27.39 -31.28
CA ALA A 692 64.95 28.22 -30.11
C ALA A 692 66.19 29.13 -30.32
N PRO A 693 66.47 30.02 -29.35
CA PRO A 693 67.48 29.59 -28.39
C PRO A 693 67.16 29.89 -26.91
N SER A 694 67.86 29.13 -26.08
CA SER A 694 67.95 29.10 -24.62
C SER A 694 68.03 30.45 -23.90
N ARG A 695 67.40 30.54 -22.73
CA ARG A 695 67.96 31.27 -21.58
C ARG A 695 67.37 30.77 -20.25
N ASP A 696 68.27 30.49 -19.32
CA ASP A 696 68.04 29.96 -17.97
C ASP A 696 67.44 30.98 -16.99
N THR A 697 67.06 30.42 -15.83
CA THR A 697 67.05 30.95 -14.45
C THR A 697 65.82 31.67 -13.87
N HIS A 698 65.29 30.97 -12.85
CA HIS A 698 64.86 31.41 -11.52
C HIS A 698 63.60 32.27 -11.26
N THR A 699 62.83 31.73 -10.30
CA THR A 699 62.11 32.38 -9.19
C THR A 699 60.69 32.96 -9.37
N SER A 700 59.79 32.41 -8.52
CA SER A 700 59.01 33.15 -7.51
C SER A 700 57.62 33.73 -7.86
N PHE A 701 56.63 33.14 -7.16
CA PHE A 701 55.45 33.75 -6.51
C PHE A 701 54.18 34.13 -7.31
N ALA A 702 53.10 33.50 -6.83
CA ALA A 702 51.82 34.05 -6.35
C ALA A 702 50.95 34.93 -7.26
N GLY A 703 49.65 34.61 -7.25
CA GLY A 703 48.58 35.54 -7.60
C GLY A 703 47.33 34.85 -8.09
N ASP A 704 46.37 34.67 -7.16
CA ASP A 704 44.95 34.59 -7.49
C ASP A 704 44.53 35.69 -8.48
N VAL A 705 43.37 35.51 -9.14
CA VAL A 705 42.26 36.48 -9.22
C VAL A 705 41.49 36.38 -10.55
N THR A 706 40.23 35.95 -10.38
CA THR A 706 38.99 36.36 -11.05
C THR A 706 38.73 36.12 -12.54
N VAL A 707 37.60 35.42 -12.71
CA VAL A 707 36.57 35.55 -13.74
C VAL A 707 36.38 36.98 -14.26
N GLN A 708 36.33 37.12 -15.59
CA GLN A 708 35.47 38.12 -16.22
C GLN A 708 34.78 37.50 -17.44
N MET A 709 33.45 37.44 -17.36
CA MET A 709 32.56 37.13 -18.47
C MET A 709 32.55 38.29 -19.47
N SER A 710 32.57 37.96 -20.75
CA SER A 710 32.10 38.84 -21.82
C SER A 710 31.11 38.07 -22.69
N ILE A 711 29.85 38.50 -22.61
CA ILE A 711 28.72 38.08 -23.42
C ILE A 711 28.84 38.74 -24.79
N SER A 712 28.62 37.98 -25.87
CA SER A 712 28.28 38.53 -27.17
C SER A 712 27.22 37.65 -27.84
N VAL A 713 26.05 38.25 -28.01
CA VAL A 713 24.90 37.76 -28.78
C VAL A 713 25.09 38.16 -30.25
N PRO A 714 24.69 37.32 -31.22
CA PRO A 714 24.30 37.82 -32.53
C PRO A 714 22.80 37.62 -32.77
N VAL A 715 22.15 38.72 -33.12
CA VAL A 715 20.81 38.80 -33.70
C VAL A 715 20.95 38.62 -35.21
N LEU A 716 20.29 37.60 -35.76
CA LEU A 716 19.23 37.71 -36.78
C LEU A 716 18.61 36.33 -37.00
#